data_AF-A0A2A4J239-F1
#
_entry.id   AF-A0A2A4J239-F1
#
_cell.length_a   1.000
_cell.length_b   1.000
_cell.length_c   1.000
_cell.angle_alpha   90.00
_cell.angle_beta   90.00
_cell.angle_gamma   90.00
#
_symmetry.space_group_name_H-M   'P 1'
#
loop_
_entity.id
_entity.type
_entity.pdbx_description
1 polymer ?
#
loop_
_entity_poly.entity_id
_entity_poly.type
_entity_poly.pdbx_seq_one_letter_code
_entity_poly.pdbx_strand_id
1 'polypeptide(L)'
;MELWVTAASSLLAFLLYYNTLDAGFVYDDRRAILSNPDVIGHTPINALFENDFWGTPLTDPGSHGSYRPLCVATYRFNYAFSGFKPWSYHLLNVIFHCTATALVVVTARRLLPAYCMRVGTAVTGLAFAAHPIHTEAVAGVVGRADLAACNLFLLSFLLYSEHIRLREERHKKQCRHTIKDSVMRRPIPSNDPPFRLSCHSLVQHIMMNVRKLLKAGKAGPMKIWDACEVNGAVRLKCQFSGGVSEDSGELLQWVTLAGTLTFAAAATLCKEPAIMVLPLCIFYDFLKGTRYEEPYYKHRWRSVCALGTGGFALLYWRLRLAGAPTAFAAADNPASRDPSILTRLYTFAYLPVFNFFLLLYPFHLSFDWSMDSIPRITTLFDARNITTAIFYAVISKVTWRTLKNEFKKHQDNLFRDAKYYKKQNCKIKHKWNYSSKQYNRGQDCYERKSYHAPHKENVSSKKLLCPCTGCKHSLTDEHTSVCRASNNNNITMHNSSCICPISFAKSKASTTHRSVYRSPQVALLMFMAFMVLPFVPATNLLFYVGFVVAERVLYIPSVGFCLLLGLGAGVLTRNWHRGETRSRLFMLALLVTLSAMCGYTMRRNLDWRDEESLFRSALRINPPKAYGNLGSVLTTQGRTAEAEVAFERALKYRPNMADVHYNL
;
A
#
# COMPACT_ATOMS: atom_id res chain seq x y z
N MET A 1 -12.60 6.09 16.83
CA MET A 1 -13.19 5.85 15.48
C MET A 1 -12.27 5.00 14.61
N GLU A 2 -10.94 5.22 14.62
CA GLU A 2 -10.01 4.58 13.68
C GLU A 2 -9.78 3.08 13.87
N LEU A 3 -9.79 2.57 15.11
CA LEU A 3 -9.63 1.13 15.38
C LEU A 3 -10.88 0.34 14.98
N TRP A 4 -12.05 0.96 15.11
CA TRP A 4 -13.35 0.33 14.84
C TRP A 4 -13.54 -0.05 13.38
N VAL A 5 -13.09 0.78 12.43
CA VAL A 5 -13.20 0.45 11.00
C VAL A 5 -12.35 -0.77 10.67
N THR A 6 -11.09 -0.79 11.13
CA THR A 6 -10.19 -1.94 10.93
C THR A 6 -10.78 -3.21 11.56
N ALA A 7 -11.26 -3.14 12.80
CA ALA A 7 -11.86 -4.26 13.50
C ALA A 7 -13.16 -4.73 12.81
N ALA A 8 -14.03 -3.82 12.40
CA ALA A 8 -15.30 -4.15 11.72
C ALA A 8 -15.06 -4.78 10.35
N SER A 9 -14.14 -4.26 9.53
CA SER A 9 -13.81 -4.87 8.25
C SER A 9 -13.16 -6.25 8.40
N SER A 10 -12.28 -6.43 9.39
CA SER A 10 -11.65 -7.72 9.67
C SER A 10 -12.66 -8.74 10.23
N LEU A 11 -13.58 -8.30 11.08
CA LEU A 11 -14.66 -9.14 11.57
C LEU A 11 -15.62 -9.54 10.44
N LEU A 12 -15.97 -8.61 9.55
CA LEU A 12 -16.77 -8.93 8.36
C LEU A 12 -16.07 -9.97 7.49
N ALA A 13 -14.78 -9.77 7.20
CA ALA A 13 -13.96 -10.75 6.47
C ALA A 13 -14.01 -12.15 7.12
N PHE A 14 -13.90 -12.24 8.45
CA PHE A 14 -14.02 -13.50 9.16
C PHE A 14 -15.42 -14.12 9.01
N LEU A 15 -16.48 -13.34 9.24
CA LEU A 15 -17.86 -13.82 9.20
C LEU A 15 -18.26 -14.31 7.81
N LEU A 16 -17.82 -13.63 6.75
CA LEU A 16 -18.16 -14.01 5.37
C LEU A 16 -17.56 -15.35 4.96
N TYR A 17 -16.37 -15.68 5.47
CA TYR A 17 -15.66 -16.92 5.17
C TYR A 17 -15.76 -17.97 6.27
N TYR A 18 -16.52 -17.73 7.34
CA TYR A 18 -16.69 -18.70 8.43
C TYR A 18 -17.23 -20.05 7.92
N ASN A 19 -18.07 -20.04 6.88
CA ASN A 19 -18.63 -21.26 6.31
C ASN A 19 -17.61 -22.11 5.53
N THR A 20 -16.41 -21.61 5.23
CA THR A 20 -15.35 -22.43 4.61
C THR A 20 -14.65 -23.34 5.61
N LEU A 21 -14.83 -23.14 6.92
CA LEU A 21 -14.23 -24.00 7.94
C LEU A 21 -14.75 -25.45 7.91
N ASP A 22 -15.93 -25.66 7.34
CA ASP A 22 -16.55 -26.98 7.12
C ASP A 22 -16.22 -27.56 5.72
N ALA A 23 -15.39 -26.88 4.91
CA ALA A 23 -15.01 -27.33 3.58
C ALA A 23 -13.89 -28.38 3.63
N GLY A 24 -13.89 -29.29 2.67
CA GLY A 24 -12.83 -30.28 2.45
C GLY A 24 -11.61 -29.71 1.73
N PHE A 25 -10.68 -30.60 1.38
CA PHE A 25 -9.63 -30.30 0.38
C PHE A 25 -10.19 -30.59 -1.00
N VAL A 26 -10.04 -29.64 -1.93
CA VAL A 26 -10.62 -29.74 -3.27
C VAL A 26 -9.59 -29.47 -4.36
N TYR A 27 -9.69 -30.17 -5.49
CA TYR A 27 -8.91 -29.90 -6.70
C TYR A 27 -7.39 -29.85 -6.43
N ASP A 28 -6.74 -28.69 -6.66
CA ASP A 28 -5.30 -28.47 -6.47
C ASP A 28 -4.81 -28.78 -5.04
N ASP A 29 -5.68 -28.69 -4.03
CA ASP A 29 -5.32 -28.94 -2.63
C ASP A 29 -4.84 -30.38 -2.41
N ARG A 30 -5.40 -31.35 -3.16
CA ARG A 30 -4.99 -32.76 -3.05
C ARG A 30 -3.51 -32.94 -3.39
N ARG A 31 -3.07 -32.36 -4.51
CA ARG A 31 -1.67 -32.48 -4.94
C ARG A 31 -0.74 -31.63 -4.10
N ALA A 32 -1.12 -30.38 -3.82
CA ALA A 32 -0.26 -29.43 -3.13
C ALA A 32 -0.06 -29.76 -1.64
N ILE A 33 -1.00 -30.47 -1.01
CA ILE A 33 -1.01 -30.71 0.43
C ILE A 33 -1.02 -32.20 0.75
N LEU A 34 -2.01 -32.97 0.26
CA LEU A 34 -2.22 -34.35 0.69
C LEU A 34 -1.15 -35.31 0.15
N SER A 35 -0.70 -35.11 -1.09
CA SER A 35 0.35 -35.94 -1.71
C SER A 35 1.74 -35.31 -1.69
N ASN A 36 1.91 -34.14 -1.05
CA ASN A 36 3.16 -33.40 -1.12
C ASN A 36 4.13 -33.85 0.00
N PRO A 37 5.27 -34.49 -0.35
CA PRO A 37 6.22 -34.99 0.65
C PRO A 37 6.86 -33.88 1.51
N ASP A 38 6.97 -32.66 0.98
CA ASP A 38 7.50 -31.50 1.71
C ASP A 38 6.56 -31.02 2.81
N VAL A 39 5.25 -31.20 2.62
CA VAL A 39 4.22 -30.82 3.61
C VAL A 39 4.14 -31.85 4.71
N ILE A 40 4.18 -33.14 4.36
CA ILE A 40 4.10 -34.27 5.29
C ILE A 40 5.37 -34.35 6.15
N GLY A 41 6.48 -33.78 5.67
CA GLY A 41 7.74 -33.69 6.39
C GLY A 41 8.66 -34.90 6.18
N HIS A 42 8.42 -35.68 5.12
CA HIS A 42 9.31 -36.76 4.69
C HIS A 42 10.65 -36.22 4.17
N THR A 43 10.67 -34.97 3.70
CA THR A 43 11.90 -34.28 3.27
C THR A 43 12.41 -33.32 4.36
N PRO A 44 13.72 -33.03 4.42
CA PRO A 44 14.27 -32.05 5.34
C PRO A 44 13.86 -30.61 4.96
N ILE A 45 13.96 -29.65 5.89
CA ILE A 45 13.47 -28.26 5.66
C ILE A 45 14.19 -27.54 4.52
N ASN A 46 15.47 -27.85 4.29
CA ASN A 46 16.23 -27.30 3.18
C ASN A 46 15.69 -27.73 1.81
N ALA A 47 15.08 -28.91 1.70
CA ALA A 47 14.49 -29.41 0.45
C ALA A 47 13.37 -28.50 -0.09
N LEU A 48 12.69 -27.75 0.79
CA LEU A 48 11.67 -26.78 0.36
C LEU A 48 12.25 -25.73 -0.60
N PHE A 49 13.55 -25.42 -0.51
CA PHE A 49 14.22 -24.45 -1.37
C PHE A 49 14.76 -25.05 -2.68
N GLU A 50 14.68 -26.38 -2.83
CA GLU A 50 15.13 -27.13 -4.01
C GLU A 50 13.95 -27.69 -4.82
N ASN A 51 12.78 -27.85 -4.17
CA ASN A 51 11.56 -28.36 -4.77
C ASN A 51 10.62 -27.24 -5.24
N ASP A 52 9.75 -27.59 -6.17
CA ASP A 52 8.63 -26.77 -6.57
C ASP A 52 7.47 -26.84 -5.55
N PHE A 53 6.44 -26.04 -5.80
CA PHE A 53 5.25 -25.90 -4.96
C PHE A 53 4.51 -27.22 -4.71
N TRP A 54 4.69 -28.21 -5.59
CA TRP A 54 4.00 -29.50 -5.55
C TRP A 54 4.87 -30.60 -4.91
N GLY A 55 6.10 -30.27 -4.51
CA GLY A 55 7.05 -31.21 -3.90
C GLY A 55 7.92 -31.97 -4.91
N THR A 56 7.97 -31.52 -6.17
CA THR A 56 8.85 -32.09 -7.20
C THR A 56 10.15 -31.29 -7.28
N PRO A 57 11.34 -31.92 -7.32
CA PRO A 57 12.61 -31.20 -7.46
C PRO A 57 12.63 -30.26 -8.68
N LEU A 58 13.12 -29.03 -8.53
CA LEU A 58 13.16 -28.05 -9.62
C LEU A 58 14.04 -28.48 -10.80
N THR A 59 14.98 -29.40 -10.57
CA THR A 59 15.84 -29.98 -11.61
C THR A 59 15.14 -31.05 -12.43
N ASP A 60 13.99 -31.54 -11.99
CA ASP A 60 13.22 -32.57 -12.68
C ASP A 60 12.53 -31.99 -13.93
N PRO A 61 12.66 -32.62 -15.12
CA PRO A 61 11.94 -32.21 -16.32
C PRO A 61 10.42 -32.17 -16.17
N GLY A 62 9.85 -32.97 -15.27
CA GLY A 62 8.43 -33.00 -14.93
C GLY A 62 8.00 -31.96 -13.89
N SER A 63 8.93 -31.13 -13.38
CA SER A 63 8.58 -30.05 -12.46
C SER A 63 7.70 -29.00 -13.13
N HIS A 64 6.73 -28.49 -12.36
CA HIS A 64 5.92 -27.37 -12.80
C HIS A 64 6.70 -26.03 -12.76
N GLY A 65 7.86 -25.98 -12.09
CA GLY A 65 8.69 -24.77 -11.96
C GLY A 65 8.11 -23.66 -11.08
N SER A 66 6.91 -23.86 -10.52
CA SER A 66 6.30 -22.93 -9.56
C SER A 66 7.04 -23.02 -8.22
N TYR A 67 7.77 -21.98 -7.83
CA TYR A 67 8.64 -22.03 -6.66
C TYR A 67 8.16 -21.09 -5.56
N ARG A 68 7.66 -21.69 -4.48
CA ARG A 68 6.97 -21.00 -3.38
C ARG A 68 7.32 -21.60 -2.01
N PRO A 69 8.62 -21.66 -1.65
CA PRO A 69 9.10 -22.39 -0.46
C PRO A 69 8.46 -21.91 0.85
N LEU A 70 8.25 -20.60 0.99
CA LEU A 70 7.63 -20.05 2.20
C LEU A 70 6.16 -20.45 2.32
N CYS A 71 5.44 -20.54 1.21
CA CYS A 71 4.05 -21.01 1.23
C CYS A 71 4.00 -22.49 1.66
N VAL A 72 4.84 -23.34 1.05
CA VAL A 72 4.94 -24.77 1.42
C VAL A 72 5.34 -24.95 2.89
N ALA A 73 6.26 -24.13 3.38
CA ALA A 73 6.62 -24.12 4.80
C ALA A 73 5.41 -23.86 5.71
N THR A 74 4.51 -22.93 5.34
CA THR A 74 3.27 -22.72 6.11
C THR A 74 2.35 -23.93 6.10
N TYR A 75 2.27 -24.71 5.01
CA TYR A 75 1.51 -25.96 5.00
C TYR A 75 2.16 -27.01 5.90
N ARG A 76 3.49 -27.14 5.87
CA ARG A 76 4.23 -28.06 6.75
C ARG A 76 4.01 -27.73 8.22
N PHE A 77 4.07 -26.45 8.60
CA PHE A 77 3.75 -26.03 9.97
C PHE A 77 2.28 -26.30 10.34
N ASN A 78 1.35 -26.11 9.40
CA ASN A 78 -0.07 -26.40 9.61
C ASN A 78 -0.33 -27.90 9.78
N TYR A 79 0.39 -28.74 9.02
CA TYR A 79 0.35 -30.19 9.12
C TYR A 79 0.89 -30.65 10.48
N ALA A 80 2.03 -30.11 10.91
CA ALA A 80 2.58 -30.40 12.25
C ALA A 80 1.61 -30.03 13.39
N PHE A 81 0.77 -29.01 13.20
CA PHE A 81 -0.22 -28.58 14.20
C PHE A 81 -1.47 -29.46 14.25
N SER A 82 -1.99 -29.92 13.11
CA SER A 82 -3.35 -30.49 13.05
C SER A 82 -3.51 -31.70 12.12
N GLY A 83 -2.42 -32.21 11.55
CA GLY A 83 -2.44 -33.23 10.51
C GLY A 83 -3.24 -32.77 9.29
N PHE A 84 -3.97 -33.68 8.65
CA PHE A 84 -4.84 -33.39 7.50
C PHE A 84 -6.25 -32.94 7.87
N LYS A 85 -6.44 -32.20 8.98
CA LYS A 85 -7.76 -31.67 9.34
C LYS A 85 -8.05 -30.39 8.54
N PRO A 86 -8.99 -30.38 7.56
CA PRO A 86 -9.14 -29.25 6.63
C PRO A 86 -9.47 -27.91 7.30
N TRP A 87 -10.28 -27.93 8.37
CA TRP A 87 -10.75 -26.73 9.06
C TRP A 87 -9.60 -25.80 9.48
N SER A 88 -8.44 -26.34 9.88
CA SER A 88 -7.30 -25.53 10.34
C SER A 88 -6.61 -24.81 9.19
N TYR A 89 -6.58 -25.44 8.01
CA TYR A 89 -6.00 -24.86 6.81
C TYR A 89 -6.86 -23.72 6.28
N HIS A 90 -8.17 -23.93 6.25
CA HIS A 90 -9.17 -22.90 5.93
C HIS A 90 -9.11 -21.76 6.94
N LEU A 91 -9.06 -22.06 8.24
CA LEU A 91 -8.95 -21.04 9.29
C LEU A 91 -7.71 -20.14 9.09
N LEU A 92 -6.56 -20.73 8.76
CA LEU A 92 -5.35 -19.92 8.52
C LEU A 92 -5.49 -19.02 7.29
N ASN A 93 -6.17 -19.47 6.23
CA ASN A 93 -6.48 -18.63 5.07
C ASN A 93 -7.44 -17.49 5.45
N VAL A 94 -8.49 -17.77 6.23
CA VAL A 94 -9.41 -16.75 6.74
C VAL A 94 -8.66 -15.73 7.61
N ILE A 95 -7.74 -16.17 8.47
CA ILE A 95 -6.88 -15.28 9.27
C ILE A 95 -6.02 -14.40 8.34
N PHE A 96 -5.37 -14.96 7.32
CA PHE A 96 -4.59 -14.16 6.37
C PHE A 96 -5.45 -13.16 5.59
N HIS A 97 -6.69 -13.50 5.27
CA HIS A 97 -7.63 -12.57 4.64
C HIS A 97 -8.07 -11.45 5.59
N CYS A 98 -8.29 -11.76 6.87
CA CYS A 98 -8.56 -10.77 7.91
C CYS A 98 -7.37 -9.81 8.11
N THR A 99 -6.15 -10.34 8.17
CA THR A 99 -4.94 -9.50 8.29
C THR A 99 -4.71 -8.66 7.04
N ALA A 100 -4.93 -9.22 5.85
CA ALA A 100 -4.85 -8.46 4.60
C ALA A 100 -5.85 -7.31 4.59
N THR A 101 -7.11 -7.57 4.98
CA THR A 101 -8.16 -6.56 5.12
C THR A 101 -7.75 -5.45 6.08
N ALA A 102 -7.18 -5.80 7.25
CA ALA A 102 -6.67 -4.82 8.19
C ALA A 102 -5.53 -3.97 7.60
N LEU A 103 -4.58 -4.60 6.90
CA LEU A 103 -3.47 -3.91 6.23
C LEU A 103 -3.94 -3.02 5.08
N VAL A 104 -4.99 -3.40 4.36
CA VAL A 104 -5.64 -2.59 3.33
C VAL A 104 -6.26 -1.33 3.96
N VAL A 105 -6.95 -1.45 5.10
CA VAL A 105 -7.48 -0.28 5.83
C VAL A 105 -6.35 0.63 6.34
N VAL A 106 -5.25 0.06 6.83
CA VAL A 106 -4.05 0.83 7.22
C VAL A 106 -3.45 1.57 6.02
N THR A 107 -3.35 0.89 4.88
CA THR A 107 -2.86 1.47 3.61
C THR A 107 -3.78 2.59 3.12
N ALA A 108 -5.09 2.39 3.19
CA ALA A 108 -6.10 3.41 2.85
C ALA A 108 -5.96 4.65 3.73
N ARG A 109 -5.76 4.49 5.05
CA ARG A 109 -5.50 5.62 5.96
C ARG A 109 -4.22 6.38 5.62
N ARG A 110 -3.21 5.68 5.09
CA ARG A 110 -1.93 6.29 4.72
C ARG A 110 -2.02 7.10 3.43
N LEU A 111 -2.83 6.64 2.48
CA LEU A 111 -2.86 7.17 1.10
C LEU A 111 -4.09 8.04 0.79
N LEU A 112 -5.21 7.88 1.49
CA LEU A 112 -6.40 8.68 1.23
C LEU A 112 -6.21 10.14 1.70
N PRO A 113 -6.74 11.13 0.96
CA PRO A 113 -6.78 12.51 1.42
C PRO A 113 -7.59 12.69 2.71
N ALA A 114 -7.19 13.61 3.58
CA ALA A 114 -7.80 13.83 4.91
C ALA A 114 -9.34 13.94 4.90
N TYR A 115 -9.90 14.61 3.89
CA TYR A 115 -11.35 14.80 3.76
C TYR A 115 -12.09 13.53 3.31
N CYS A 116 -11.43 12.62 2.60
CA CYS A 116 -12.00 11.33 2.20
C CYS A 116 -11.87 10.26 3.30
N MET A 117 -11.02 10.47 4.32
CA MET A 117 -10.59 9.37 5.21
C MET A 117 -11.74 8.63 5.89
N ARG A 118 -12.78 9.32 6.36
CA ARG A 118 -13.86 8.65 7.13
C ARG A 118 -14.62 7.63 6.29
N VAL A 119 -15.26 8.08 5.22
CA VAL A 119 -16.06 7.18 4.35
C VAL A 119 -15.15 6.32 3.47
N GLY A 120 -14.08 6.91 2.93
CA GLY A 120 -13.19 6.20 2.01
C GLY A 120 -12.50 5.01 2.64
N THR A 121 -12.03 5.11 3.90
CA THR A 121 -11.40 3.97 4.57
C THR A 121 -12.39 2.85 4.88
N ALA A 122 -13.62 3.20 5.27
CA ALA A 122 -14.67 2.22 5.52
C ALA A 122 -15.08 1.50 4.23
N VAL A 123 -15.31 2.24 3.14
CA VAL A 123 -15.65 1.66 1.83
C VAL A 123 -14.52 0.78 1.32
N THR A 124 -13.26 1.22 1.40
CA THR A 124 -12.12 0.39 0.98
C THR A 124 -12.03 -0.90 1.78
N GLY A 125 -12.14 -0.84 3.11
CA GLY A 125 -12.05 -2.01 3.98
C GLY A 125 -13.21 -3.00 3.80
N LEU A 126 -14.44 -2.50 3.77
CA LEU A 126 -15.64 -3.32 3.61
C LEU A 126 -15.74 -3.93 2.21
N ALA A 127 -15.42 -3.16 1.16
CA ALA A 127 -15.41 -3.66 -0.21
C ALA A 127 -14.34 -4.75 -0.39
N PHE A 128 -13.14 -4.56 0.17
CA PHE A 128 -12.09 -5.58 0.12
C PHE A 128 -12.49 -6.83 0.92
N ALA A 129 -13.05 -6.69 2.12
CA ALA A 129 -13.50 -7.83 2.93
C ALA A 129 -14.60 -8.67 2.25
N ALA A 130 -15.48 -8.02 1.48
CA ALA A 130 -16.67 -8.65 0.90
C ALA A 130 -16.54 -9.03 -0.57
N HIS A 131 -15.40 -8.78 -1.22
CA HIS A 131 -15.28 -8.89 -2.67
C HIS A 131 -15.34 -10.36 -3.15
N PRO A 132 -16.31 -10.76 -4.00
CA PRO A 132 -16.42 -12.16 -4.42
C PRO A 132 -15.22 -12.73 -5.14
N ILE A 133 -14.48 -11.89 -5.89
CA ILE A 133 -13.23 -12.27 -6.57
C ILE A 133 -12.18 -12.88 -5.65
N HIS A 134 -12.28 -12.68 -4.33
CA HIS A 134 -11.34 -13.23 -3.36
C HIS A 134 -11.64 -14.68 -3.00
N THR A 135 -12.80 -15.21 -3.39
CA THR A 135 -13.25 -16.53 -2.93
C THR A 135 -12.31 -17.64 -3.33
N GLU A 136 -11.77 -17.65 -4.56
CA GLU A 136 -10.76 -18.63 -4.97
C GLU A 136 -9.51 -18.57 -4.07
N ALA A 137 -9.06 -17.36 -3.71
CA ALA A 137 -7.86 -17.17 -2.90
C ALA A 137 -8.06 -17.53 -1.41
N VAL A 138 -9.28 -17.37 -0.89
CA VAL A 138 -9.60 -17.57 0.54
C VAL A 138 -10.15 -18.96 0.82
N ALA A 139 -11.13 -19.42 0.03
CA ALA A 139 -11.79 -20.70 0.20
C ALA A 139 -10.97 -21.86 -0.38
N GLY A 140 -10.21 -21.65 -1.46
CA GLY A 140 -9.24 -22.64 -1.93
C GLY A 140 -8.01 -22.64 -1.03
N VAL A 141 -7.61 -23.80 -0.48
CA VAL A 141 -6.50 -23.83 0.49
C VAL A 141 -5.19 -23.39 -0.19
N VAL A 142 -4.95 -23.85 -1.42
CA VAL A 142 -3.83 -23.46 -2.29
C VAL A 142 -3.72 -21.94 -2.50
N GLY A 143 -4.82 -21.21 -2.39
CA GLY A 143 -4.88 -19.74 -2.46
C GLY A 143 -4.07 -19.03 -1.38
N ARG A 144 -3.61 -19.75 -0.34
CA ARG A 144 -2.71 -19.23 0.71
C ARG A 144 -1.49 -18.51 0.16
N ALA A 145 -0.96 -18.95 -0.99
CA ALA A 145 0.16 -18.30 -1.66
C ALA A 145 -0.14 -16.82 -1.95
N ASP A 146 -1.34 -16.53 -2.48
CA ASP A 146 -1.78 -15.18 -2.84
C ASP A 146 -2.08 -14.33 -1.59
N LEU A 147 -2.68 -14.94 -0.56
CA LEU A 147 -2.96 -14.26 0.72
C LEU A 147 -1.68 -13.88 1.47
N ALA A 148 -0.74 -14.82 1.62
CA ALA A 148 0.52 -14.59 2.30
C ALA A 148 1.37 -13.55 1.54
N ALA A 149 1.43 -13.66 0.21
CA ALA A 149 2.10 -12.69 -0.63
C ALA A 149 1.49 -11.28 -0.49
N CYS A 150 0.17 -11.15 -0.48
CA CYS A 150 -0.51 -9.87 -0.29
C CYS A 150 -0.20 -9.23 1.07
N ASN A 151 -0.22 -9.99 2.16
CA ASN A 151 0.14 -9.51 3.49
C ASN A 151 1.58 -8.97 3.53
N LEU A 152 2.54 -9.75 3.02
CA LEU A 152 3.96 -9.36 2.98
C LEU A 152 4.21 -8.18 2.03
N PHE A 153 3.50 -8.13 0.90
CA PHE A 153 3.49 -7.01 -0.05
C PHE A 153 3.06 -5.70 0.62
N LEU A 154 1.93 -5.71 1.34
CA LEU A 154 1.43 -4.53 2.04
C LEU A 154 2.35 -4.11 3.19
N LEU A 155 2.91 -5.06 3.94
CA LEU A 155 3.89 -4.78 4.99
C LEU A 155 5.15 -4.13 4.43
N SER A 156 5.68 -4.65 3.31
CA SER A 156 6.83 -4.07 2.59
C SER A 156 6.52 -2.61 2.17
N PHE A 157 5.37 -2.37 1.54
CA PHE A 157 4.94 -1.03 1.17
C PHE A 157 4.79 -0.08 2.36
N LEU A 158 4.16 -0.53 3.46
CA LEU A 158 3.95 0.30 4.65
C LEU A 158 5.27 0.64 5.35
N LEU A 159 6.22 -0.30 5.41
CA LEU A 159 7.57 -0.06 5.93
C LEU A 159 8.33 0.95 5.08
N TYR A 160 8.22 0.87 3.75
CA TYR A 160 8.83 1.86 2.87
C TYR A 160 8.17 3.23 3.02
N SER A 161 6.84 3.28 3.18
CA SER A 161 6.13 4.53 3.47
C SER A 161 6.59 5.17 4.78
N GLU A 162 6.95 4.35 5.76
CA GLU A 162 7.53 4.80 7.02
C GLU A 162 9.00 5.25 6.86
N HIS A 163 9.80 4.51 6.07
CA HIS A 163 11.15 4.90 5.69
C HIS A 163 11.18 6.32 5.11
N ILE A 164 10.28 6.62 4.16
CA ILE A 164 10.21 7.97 3.58
C ILE A 164 9.81 9.02 4.62
N ARG A 165 8.92 8.71 5.58
CA ARG A 165 8.55 9.63 6.66
C ARG A 165 9.75 9.96 7.55
N LEU A 166 10.50 8.94 7.96
CA LEU A 166 11.70 9.09 8.79
C LEU A 166 12.79 9.89 8.06
N ARG A 167 12.96 9.63 6.76
CA ARG A 167 13.88 10.37 5.89
C ARG A 167 13.53 11.86 5.83
N GLU A 168 12.24 12.20 5.69
CA GLU A 168 11.75 13.58 5.67
C GLU A 168 11.87 14.29 7.04
N GLU A 169 11.58 13.60 8.14
CA GLU A 169 11.64 14.19 9.48
C GLU A 169 13.06 14.58 9.88
N ARG A 170 14.04 13.74 9.51
CA ARG A 170 15.45 14.04 9.75
C ARG A 170 15.88 15.30 9.02
N HIS A 171 15.54 15.43 7.74
CA HIS A 171 15.86 16.62 6.97
C HIS A 171 15.27 17.89 7.62
N LYS A 172 14.02 17.83 8.10
CA LYS A 172 13.39 18.94 8.83
C LYS A 172 14.07 19.28 10.16
N LYS A 173 14.72 18.31 10.82
CA LYS A 173 15.51 18.55 12.03
C LYS A 173 16.86 19.17 11.67
N GLN A 174 17.54 18.65 10.65
CA GLN A 174 18.83 19.15 10.18
C GLN A 174 18.74 20.61 9.71
N CYS A 175 17.76 20.97 8.86
CA CYS A 175 17.54 22.36 8.47
C CYS A 175 17.24 23.28 9.67
N ARG A 176 16.53 22.78 10.70
CA ARG A 176 16.26 23.54 11.93
C ARG A 176 17.50 23.72 12.80
N HIS A 177 18.41 22.75 12.82
CA HIS A 177 19.70 22.89 13.49
C HIS A 177 20.59 23.89 12.76
N THR A 178 20.72 23.82 11.43
CA THR A 178 21.49 24.80 10.64
C THR A 178 20.97 26.24 10.79
N ILE A 179 19.65 26.42 10.89
CA ILE A 179 19.02 27.73 11.17
C ILE A 179 19.21 28.16 12.64
N LYS A 180 19.23 27.24 13.60
CA LYS A 180 19.52 27.56 15.01
C LYS A 180 21.00 27.82 15.29
N ASP A 181 21.90 27.17 14.57
CA ASP A 181 23.35 27.41 14.69
C ASP A 181 23.73 28.76 14.06
N SER A 182 22.92 29.29 13.14
CA SER A 182 23.02 30.66 12.63
C SER A 182 22.28 31.71 13.48
N VAL A 183 21.42 31.30 14.41
CA VAL A 183 20.68 32.18 15.34
C VAL A 183 20.77 31.62 16.76
N MET A 184 21.95 31.80 17.36
CA MET A 184 22.31 31.77 18.79
C MET A 184 21.63 30.77 19.75
N ARG A 185 22.49 30.02 20.47
CA ARG A 185 22.23 29.11 21.60
C ARG A 185 21.18 29.63 22.61
N ARG A 186 20.16 28.82 22.90
CA ARG A 186 19.67 28.43 24.26
C ARG A 186 18.48 27.46 24.17
N PRO A 187 18.43 26.38 24.99
CA PRO A 187 17.33 25.42 24.99
C PRO A 187 16.17 25.89 25.88
N ILE A 188 14.93 25.68 25.43
CA ILE A 188 13.71 25.77 26.25
C ILE A 188 13.10 24.35 26.31
N PRO A 189 12.80 23.80 27.50
CA PRO A 189 12.27 22.45 27.63
C PRO A 189 10.77 22.42 27.34
N SER A 190 10.32 21.48 26.50
CA SER A 190 8.90 21.23 26.23
C SER A 190 8.44 19.97 26.95
N ASN A 191 7.61 20.14 27.98
CA ASN A 191 6.80 19.11 28.61
C ASN A 191 5.60 18.81 27.70
N ASP A 192 5.58 17.65 27.03
CA ASP A 192 4.34 17.03 26.53
C ASP A 192 4.57 15.50 26.36
N PRO A 193 3.63 14.65 26.79
CA PRO A 193 3.81 13.19 26.78
C PRO A 193 3.43 12.59 25.40
N PRO A 194 4.14 11.57 24.89
CA PRO A 194 3.74 10.88 23.67
C PRO A 194 2.89 9.63 23.98
N PHE A 195 1.70 9.56 23.38
CA PHE A 195 0.85 8.35 23.31
C PHE A 195 0.69 7.98 21.81
N ARG A 196 1.27 6.89 21.28
CA ARG A 196 0.93 5.44 21.30
C ARG A 196 -0.37 5.02 20.61
N LEU A 197 -0.29 4.78 19.30
CA LEU A 197 -0.45 3.44 18.67
C LEU A 197 -0.10 3.57 17.17
N SER A 198 1.03 3.01 16.77
CA SER A 198 1.55 3.04 15.39
C SER A 198 2.63 1.95 15.31
N CYS A 199 2.93 1.43 14.12
CA CYS A 199 3.92 0.38 13.86
C CYS A 199 5.28 0.57 14.58
N HIS A 200 5.59 1.78 15.02
CA HIS A 200 6.64 2.11 15.99
C HIS A 200 6.64 1.24 17.25
N SER A 201 5.48 0.94 17.86
CA SER A 201 5.38 0.06 19.04
C SER A 201 5.71 -1.39 18.71
N LEU A 202 5.27 -1.91 17.56
CA LEU A 202 5.57 -3.27 17.09
C LEU A 202 7.07 -3.41 16.77
N VAL A 203 7.66 -2.45 16.08
CA VAL A 203 9.11 -2.40 15.81
C VAL A 203 9.91 -2.29 17.11
N GLN A 204 9.45 -1.48 18.08
CA GLN A 204 10.08 -1.40 19.40
C GLN A 204 9.87 -2.66 20.25
N HIS A 205 8.74 -3.35 20.14
CA HIS A 205 8.44 -4.60 20.86
C HIS A 205 9.25 -5.76 20.30
N ILE A 206 9.36 -5.85 18.97
CA ILE A 206 10.27 -6.77 18.28
C ILE A 206 11.70 -6.46 18.71
N MET A 207 12.14 -5.20 18.75
CA MET A 207 13.48 -4.84 19.26
C MET A 207 13.70 -5.17 20.74
N MET A 208 12.73 -4.93 21.61
CA MET A 208 12.82 -5.24 23.04
C MET A 208 12.94 -6.75 23.27
N ASN A 209 12.22 -7.54 22.48
CA ASN A 209 12.26 -9.01 22.56
C ASN A 209 13.48 -9.59 21.84
N VAL A 210 13.93 -9.02 20.72
CA VAL A 210 15.15 -9.43 20.01
C VAL A 210 16.39 -9.11 20.83
N ARG A 211 16.48 -7.94 21.50
CA ARG A 211 17.58 -7.63 22.44
C ARG A 211 17.57 -8.53 23.67
N LYS A 212 16.39 -8.93 24.16
CA LYS A 212 16.25 -9.91 25.25
C LYS A 212 16.61 -11.33 24.80
N LEU A 213 16.20 -11.76 23.61
CA LEU A 213 16.54 -13.05 23.00
C LEU A 213 18.04 -13.16 22.67
N LEU A 214 18.66 -12.09 22.16
CA LEU A 214 20.10 -12.02 21.90
C LEU A 214 20.94 -11.99 23.19
N LYS A 215 20.37 -11.51 24.30
CA LYS A 215 21.01 -11.58 25.63
C LYS A 215 20.72 -12.90 26.36
N ALA A 216 19.53 -13.48 26.16
CA ALA A 216 19.13 -14.76 26.74
C ALA A 216 19.77 -15.95 26.02
N GLY A 217 20.12 -15.85 24.74
CA GLY A 217 20.92 -16.86 24.03
C GLY A 217 22.33 -17.07 24.60
N LYS A 218 22.76 -16.24 25.57
CA LYS A 218 24.00 -16.43 26.34
C LYS A 218 23.80 -17.12 27.70
N ALA A 219 22.56 -17.40 28.11
CA ALA A 219 22.24 -18.09 29.35
C ALA A 219 21.33 -19.28 29.02
N GLY A 220 21.79 -20.49 29.29
CA GLY A 220 21.20 -21.75 28.83
C GLY A 220 19.69 -21.98 29.13
N PRO A 221 19.14 -23.09 28.62
CA PRO A 221 17.70 -23.27 28.35
C PRO A 221 16.77 -23.35 29.58
N MET A 222 17.29 -23.40 30.82
CA MET A 222 16.47 -23.61 32.03
C MET A 222 15.92 -22.34 32.70
N LYS A 223 16.26 -21.11 32.26
CA LYS A 223 15.75 -19.86 32.88
C LYS A 223 14.60 -19.19 32.12
N ILE A 224 13.89 -19.93 31.26
CA ILE A 224 12.78 -19.39 30.45
C ILE A 224 11.46 -19.36 31.26
N TRP A 225 11.33 -20.17 32.31
CA TRP A 225 10.07 -20.30 33.07
C TRP A 225 9.89 -19.28 34.20
N ASP A 226 10.96 -18.80 34.84
CA ASP A 226 10.87 -17.84 35.96
C ASP A 226 10.54 -16.40 35.52
N ALA A 227 10.50 -16.11 34.21
CA ALA A 227 10.25 -14.77 33.69
C ALA A 227 8.75 -14.44 33.49
N CYS A 228 7.85 -15.36 33.85
CA CYS A 228 6.40 -15.26 33.59
C CYS A 228 5.52 -15.31 34.85
N GLU A 229 6.03 -14.96 36.04
CA GLU A 229 5.14 -14.67 37.18
C GLU A 229 4.61 -13.23 37.11
N VAL A 230 3.32 -13.12 36.81
CA VAL A 230 2.53 -11.89 36.85
C VAL A 230 1.96 -11.77 38.26
N ASN A 231 2.48 -10.83 39.07
CA ASN A 231 1.74 -10.28 40.20
C ASN A 231 2.29 -8.91 40.61
N GLY A 232 1.38 -7.96 40.85
CA GLY A 232 1.66 -6.76 41.64
C GLY A 232 2.04 -5.50 40.84
N ALA A 233 1.23 -4.46 41.02
CA ALA A 233 1.41 -3.13 40.47
C ALA A 233 2.78 -2.52 40.82
N VAL A 234 3.53 -2.02 39.81
CA VAL A 234 4.70 -1.16 40.05
C VAL A 234 4.69 0.05 39.10
N ARG A 235 4.50 1.23 39.71
CA ARG A 235 4.85 2.54 39.16
C ARG A 235 6.35 2.58 38.87
N LEU A 236 6.74 2.75 37.61
CA LEU A 236 8.10 3.10 37.23
C LEU A 236 8.14 4.54 36.72
N LYS A 237 8.60 5.44 37.61
CA LYS A 237 9.15 6.75 37.24
C LYS A 237 10.39 6.51 36.37
N CYS A 238 10.31 6.82 35.08
CA CYS A 238 11.50 7.06 34.27
C CYS A 238 11.62 8.56 34.00
N GLN A 239 12.48 9.23 34.77
CA GLN A 239 13.12 10.47 34.35
C GLN A 239 14.10 10.11 33.22
N PHE A 240 13.83 10.58 32.01
CA PHE A 240 14.81 10.58 30.92
C PHE A 240 14.90 12.00 30.37
N SER A 241 15.80 12.79 30.95
CA SER A 241 16.40 13.94 30.26
C SER A 241 17.61 13.42 29.48
N GLY A 242 17.42 13.16 28.18
CA GLY A 242 18.49 12.73 27.30
C GLY A 242 18.05 12.84 25.86
N GLY A 243 18.70 13.70 25.09
CA GLY A 243 18.43 13.87 23.66
C GLY A 243 18.55 12.53 22.93
N VAL A 244 17.59 12.25 22.05
CA VAL A 244 17.68 11.13 21.10
C VAL A 244 18.92 11.37 20.25
N SER A 245 19.96 10.54 20.40
CA SER A 245 21.21 10.66 19.64
C SER A 245 20.95 10.56 18.15
N GLU A 246 21.65 11.36 17.35
CA GLU A 246 21.53 11.43 15.89
C GLU A 246 21.68 10.06 15.21
N ASP A 247 22.52 9.19 15.78
CA ASP A 247 22.78 7.81 15.33
C ASP A 247 21.54 6.90 15.35
N SER A 248 20.65 7.10 16.33
CA SER A 248 19.45 6.26 16.46
C SER A 248 18.44 6.48 15.32
N GLY A 249 18.43 7.68 14.74
CA GLY A 249 17.59 8.04 13.60
C GLY A 249 18.07 7.44 12.29
N GLU A 250 19.40 7.37 12.08
CA GLU A 250 19.99 6.70 10.91
C GLU A 250 19.70 5.21 10.91
N LEU A 251 19.93 4.56 12.05
CA LEU A 251 19.70 3.13 12.21
C LEU A 251 18.26 2.76 11.86
N LEU A 252 17.27 3.53 12.33
CA LEU A 252 15.86 3.25 12.04
C LEU A 252 15.51 3.42 10.54
N GLN A 253 16.15 4.36 9.84
CA GLN A 253 15.98 4.50 8.39
C GLN A 253 16.52 3.28 7.63
N TRP A 254 17.70 2.79 8.02
CA TRP A 254 18.27 1.58 7.41
C TRP A 254 17.47 0.33 7.75
N VAL A 255 16.99 0.19 8.99
CA VAL A 255 16.15 -0.94 9.41
C VAL A 255 14.83 -0.99 8.63
N THR A 256 14.18 0.16 8.41
CA THR A 256 12.93 0.21 7.63
C THR A 256 13.15 -0.09 6.14
N LEU A 257 14.28 0.36 5.57
CA LEU A 257 14.65 0.04 4.19
C LEU A 257 15.03 -1.44 4.02
N ALA A 258 15.84 -1.98 4.92
CA ALA A 258 16.18 -3.40 4.95
C ALA A 258 14.93 -4.26 5.13
N GLY A 259 14.04 -3.90 6.07
CA GLY A 259 12.76 -4.56 6.26
C GLY A 259 11.89 -4.55 5.01
N THR A 260 11.86 -3.45 4.26
CA THR A 260 11.14 -3.36 2.97
C THR A 260 11.63 -4.44 2.00
N LEU A 261 12.95 -4.58 1.84
CA LEU A 261 13.57 -5.58 0.96
C LEU A 261 13.33 -7.00 1.47
N THR A 262 13.43 -7.23 2.79
CA THR A 262 13.17 -8.55 3.39
C THR A 262 11.73 -9.00 3.18
N PHE A 263 10.74 -8.13 3.43
CA PHE A 263 9.35 -8.46 3.19
C PHE A 263 9.03 -8.61 1.70
N ALA A 264 9.67 -7.85 0.81
CA ALA A 264 9.53 -8.03 -0.64
C ALA A 264 10.09 -9.38 -1.11
N ALA A 265 11.26 -9.78 -0.60
CA ALA A 265 11.85 -11.09 -0.86
C ALA A 265 10.92 -12.20 -0.35
N ALA A 266 10.47 -12.12 0.91
CA ALA A 266 9.54 -13.09 1.49
C ALA A 266 8.23 -13.18 0.69
N ALA A 267 7.67 -12.04 0.26
CA ALA A 267 6.47 -12.03 -0.58
C ALA A 267 6.70 -12.76 -1.92
N THR A 268 7.87 -12.56 -2.54
CA THR A 268 8.28 -13.23 -3.78
C THR A 268 8.43 -14.74 -3.60
N LEU A 269 8.85 -15.19 -2.42
CA LEU A 269 8.92 -16.62 -2.05
C LEU A 269 7.56 -17.24 -1.73
N CYS A 270 6.51 -16.44 -1.55
CA CYS A 270 5.14 -16.91 -1.49
C CYS A 270 4.49 -16.92 -2.88
N LYS A 271 4.71 -15.87 -3.67
CA LYS A 271 4.13 -15.71 -5.00
C LYS A 271 4.94 -14.74 -5.87
N GLU A 272 5.22 -15.13 -7.11
CA GLU A 272 6.19 -14.46 -7.99
C GLU A 272 5.84 -12.99 -8.32
N PRO A 273 4.58 -12.63 -8.64
CA PRO A 273 4.19 -11.25 -8.93
C PRO A 273 4.43 -10.25 -7.79
N ALA A 274 4.65 -10.72 -6.56
CA ALA A 274 4.81 -9.85 -5.39
C ALA A 274 6.08 -8.99 -5.44
N ILE A 275 7.07 -9.33 -6.28
CA ILE A 275 8.26 -8.51 -6.53
C ILE A 275 7.91 -7.09 -7.02
N MET A 276 6.72 -6.91 -7.60
CA MET A 276 6.20 -5.63 -8.08
C MET A 276 5.96 -4.59 -6.96
N VAL A 277 6.11 -4.97 -5.68
CA VAL A 277 6.10 -4.00 -4.57
C VAL A 277 7.27 -3.01 -4.65
N LEU A 278 8.42 -3.42 -5.19
CA LEU A 278 9.62 -2.58 -5.29
C LEU A 278 9.44 -1.43 -6.29
N PRO A 279 9.04 -1.66 -7.56
CA PRO A 279 8.72 -0.56 -8.47
C PRO A 279 7.54 0.28 -7.97
N LEU A 280 6.56 -0.32 -7.27
CA LEU A 280 5.47 0.43 -6.64
C LEU A 280 5.98 1.39 -5.55
N CYS A 281 6.93 0.95 -4.72
CA CYS A 281 7.59 1.77 -3.70
C CYS A 281 8.39 2.92 -4.33
N ILE A 282 9.15 2.64 -5.39
CA ILE A 282 9.88 3.67 -6.15
C ILE A 282 8.90 4.71 -6.69
N PHE A 283 7.83 4.26 -7.34
CA PHE A 283 6.78 5.14 -7.86
C PHE A 283 6.15 6.01 -6.76
N TYR A 284 5.85 5.41 -5.61
CA TYR A 284 5.34 6.13 -4.44
C TYR A 284 6.32 7.21 -3.93
N ASP A 285 7.63 6.93 -3.91
CA ASP A 285 8.66 7.90 -3.49
C ASP A 285 8.68 9.13 -4.41
N PHE A 286 8.66 8.89 -5.73
CA PHE A 286 8.66 9.97 -6.71
C PHE A 286 7.39 10.81 -6.64
N LEU A 287 6.22 10.19 -6.44
CA LEU A 287 4.96 10.91 -6.25
C LEU A 287 4.96 11.78 -4.99
N LYS A 288 5.62 11.35 -3.91
CA LYS A 288 5.69 12.09 -2.65
C LYS A 288 6.74 13.20 -2.65
N GLY A 289 7.86 13.01 -3.37
CA GLY A 289 9.03 13.88 -3.36
C GLY A 289 8.96 15.15 -4.21
N THR A 290 7.83 15.49 -4.83
CA THR A 290 7.69 16.65 -5.75
C THR A 290 7.63 18.02 -5.07
N ARG A 291 8.18 18.21 -3.86
CA ARG A 291 7.96 19.45 -3.07
C ARG A 291 9.14 20.09 -2.36
N TYR A 292 10.36 19.53 -2.36
CA TYR A 292 11.47 20.10 -1.58
C TYR A 292 12.84 20.04 -2.30
N GLU A 293 13.67 21.05 -1.99
CA GLU A 293 14.95 21.48 -2.60
C GLU A 293 16.08 20.42 -2.71
N GLU A 294 17.11 20.78 -3.50
CA GLU A 294 18.34 20.06 -3.91
C GLU A 294 18.95 19.01 -2.93
N PRO A 295 19.12 19.23 -1.61
CA PRO A 295 19.71 18.21 -0.71
C PRO A 295 18.85 16.94 -0.55
N TYR A 296 17.55 17.04 -0.82
CA TYR A 296 16.61 15.93 -0.75
C TYR A 296 16.85 14.88 -1.86
N TYR A 297 17.46 15.26 -2.98
CA TYR A 297 17.73 14.35 -4.09
C TYR A 297 18.74 13.24 -3.71
N LYS A 298 19.82 13.57 -3.00
CA LYS A 298 20.88 12.61 -2.67
C LYS A 298 20.38 11.45 -1.81
N HIS A 299 19.61 11.74 -0.76
CA HIS A 299 19.06 10.71 0.13
C HIS A 299 17.94 9.90 -0.53
N ARG A 300 17.17 10.51 -1.44
CA ARG A 300 16.17 9.79 -2.23
C ARG A 300 16.82 8.76 -3.16
N TRP A 301 17.82 9.18 -3.91
CA TRP A 301 18.56 8.29 -4.81
C TRP A 301 19.23 7.15 -4.07
N ARG A 302 19.72 7.34 -2.84
CA ARG A 302 20.21 6.22 -2.01
C ARG A 302 19.13 5.15 -1.78
N SER A 303 17.93 5.54 -1.36
CA SER A 303 16.80 4.60 -1.15
C SER A 303 16.40 3.92 -2.47
N VAL A 304 16.27 4.69 -3.56
CA VAL A 304 15.87 4.19 -4.88
C VAL A 304 16.91 3.24 -5.46
N CYS A 305 18.19 3.57 -5.37
CA CYS A 305 19.28 2.68 -5.79
C CYS A 305 19.27 1.40 -4.97
N ALA A 306 19.07 1.45 -3.65
CA ALA A 306 18.97 0.25 -2.83
C ALA A 306 17.77 -0.64 -3.20
N LEU A 307 16.60 -0.04 -3.47
CA LEU A 307 15.43 -0.80 -3.96
C LEU A 307 15.68 -1.37 -5.36
N GLY A 308 16.33 -0.61 -6.25
CA GLY A 308 16.66 -1.02 -7.60
C GLY A 308 17.64 -2.19 -7.60
N THR A 309 18.80 -2.04 -6.94
CA THR A 309 19.82 -3.09 -6.85
C THR A 309 19.29 -4.33 -6.13
N GLY A 310 18.56 -4.15 -5.02
CA GLY A 310 17.91 -5.26 -4.32
C GLY A 310 16.88 -5.97 -5.19
N GLY A 311 16.07 -5.22 -5.95
CA GLY A 311 15.07 -5.77 -6.87
C GLY A 311 15.70 -6.53 -8.03
N PHE A 312 16.75 -5.97 -8.66
CA PHE A 312 17.50 -6.67 -9.72
C PHE A 312 18.18 -7.93 -9.21
N ALA A 313 18.78 -7.88 -8.01
CA ALA A 313 19.38 -9.06 -7.39
C ALA A 313 18.35 -10.16 -7.10
N LEU A 314 17.19 -9.79 -6.55
CA LEU A 314 16.09 -10.73 -6.30
C LEU A 314 15.52 -11.33 -7.59
N LEU A 315 15.34 -10.51 -8.63
CA LEU A 315 14.87 -10.97 -9.93
C LEU A 315 15.89 -11.91 -10.59
N TYR A 316 17.17 -11.54 -10.58
CA TYR A 316 18.25 -12.38 -11.10
C TYR A 316 18.31 -13.72 -10.38
N TRP A 317 18.29 -13.70 -9.04
CA TRP A 317 18.25 -14.90 -8.22
C TRP A 317 17.04 -15.78 -8.55
N ARG A 318 15.85 -15.17 -8.67
CA ARG A 318 14.62 -15.89 -8.99
C ARG A 318 14.66 -16.54 -10.38
N LEU A 319 15.17 -15.84 -11.38
CA LEU A 319 15.32 -16.34 -12.75
C LEU A 319 16.38 -17.46 -12.83
N ARG A 320 17.45 -17.39 -12.02
CA ARG A 320 18.47 -18.45 -11.94
C ARG A 320 17.92 -19.74 -11.33
N LEU A 321 17.02 -19.64 -10.36
CA LEU A 321 16.36 -20.80 -9.76
C LEU A 321 15.26 -21.41 -10.65
N ALA A 322 14.53 -20.57 -11.39
CA ALA A 322 13.42 -21.04 -12.22
C ALA A 322 13.86 -21.80 -13.49
N GLY A 323 15.14 -21.72 -13.88
CA GLY A 323 15.63 -22.34 -15.11
C GLY A 323 15.00 -21.75 -16.38
N ALA A 324 14.96 -22.54 -17.46
CA ALA A 324 14.22 -22.18 -18.67
C ALA A 324 12.71 -22.18 -18.38
N PRO A 325 11.90 -21.33 -19.07
CA PRO A 325 10.46 -21.33 -18.88
C PRO A 325 9.88 -22.73 -19.06
N THR A 326 9.22 -23.26 -18.02
CA THR A 326 8.58 -24.57 -18.07
C THR A 326 7.49 -24.55 -19.13
N ALA A 327 7.53 -25.51 -20.04
CA ALA A 327 6.49 -25.66 -21.05
C ALA A 327 5.16 -26.00 -20.37
N PHE A 328 4.13 -25.19 -20.62
CA PHE A 328 2.76 -25.48 -20.20
C PHE A 328 1.95 -26.08 -21.36
N ALA A 329 0.88 -26.81 -21.02
CA ALA A 329 0.06 -27.48 -22.02
C ALA A 329 -0.67 -26.46 -22.90
N ALA A 330 -0.82 -26.78 -24.19
CA ALA A 330 -1.57 -25.92 -25.11
C ALA A 330 -3.04 -25.72 -24.67
N ALA A 331 -3.58 -26.68 -23.91
CA ALA A 331 -4.90 -26.60 -23.29
C ALA A 331 -5.01 -25.48 -22.24
N ASP A 332 -3.95 -25.17 -21.50
CA ASP A 332 -4.03 -24.21 -20.39
C ASP A 332 -4.10 -22.75 -20.89
N ASN A 333 -3.42 -22.48 -22.01
CA ASN A 333 -3.46 -21.19 -22.69
C ASN A 333 -3.37 -21.39 -24.21
N PRO A 334 -4.48 -21.72 -24.87
CA PRO A 334 -4.48 -22.01 -26.30
C PRO A 334 -4.17 -20.76 -27.14
N ALA A 335 -4.46 -19.57 -26.64
CA ALA A 335 -4.12 -18.32 -27.30
C ALA A 335 -2.61 -18.18 -27.51
N SER A 336 -1.78 -18.60 -26.55
CA SER A 336 -0.31 -18.50 -26.68
C SER A 336 0.28 -19.34 -27.81
N ARG A 337 -0.41 -20.43 -28.18
CA ARG A 337 0.01 -21.38 -29.22
C ARG A 337 -0.63 -21.11 -30.59
N ASP A 338 -1.45 -20.07 -30.70
CA ASP A 338 -2.07 -19.71 -31.98
C ASP A 338 -0.98 -19.26 -32.99
N PRO A 339 -1.03 -19.74 -34.26
CA PRO A 339 -0.04 -19.38 -35.28
C PRO A 339 -0.12 -17.90 -35.67
N SER A 340 -1.30 -17.27 -35.57
CA SER A 340 -1.51 -15.89 -35.97
C SER A 340 -1.06 -14.93 -34.88
N ILE A 341 -0.05 -14.10 -35.18
CA ILE A 341 0.41 -13.02 -34.29
C ILE A 341 -0.73 -12.05 -33.97
N LEU A 342 -1.59 -11.75 -34.95
CA LEU A 342 -2.72 -10.83 -34.77
C LEU A 342 -3.75 -11.40 -33.80
N THR A 343 -4.08 -12.69 -33.92
CA THR A 343 -4.99 -13.37 -32.98
C THR A 343 -4.46 -13.30 -31.55
N ARG A 344 -3.16 -13.54 -31.37
CA ARG A 344 -2.48 -13.41 -30.08
C ARG A 344 -2.58 -11.98 -29.55
N LEU A 345 -2.22 -11.00 -30.37
CA LEU A 345 -2.24 -9.58 -29.99
C LEU A 345 -3.64 -9.13 -29.56
N TYR A 346 -4.67 -9.41 -30.36
CA TYR A 346 -6.05 -9.01 -30.03
C TYR A 346 -6.54 -9.70 -28.75
N THR A 347 -6.31 -10.99 -28.63
CA THR A 347 -6.73 -11.76 -27.46
C THR A 347 -6.02 -11.25 -26.19
N PHE A 348 -4.70 -11.15 -26.20
CA PHE A 348 -3.93 -10.70 -25.04
C PHE A 348 -4.12 -9.21 -24.70
N ALA A 349 -4.43 -8.36 -25.67
CA ALA A 349 -4.83 -6.98 -25.40
C ALA A 349 -6.20 -6.91 -24.68
N TYR A 350 -7.11 -7.84 -24.99
CA TYR A 350 -8.43 -7.93 -24.37
C TYR A 350 -8.42 -8.55 -22.97
N LEU A 351 -7.52 -9.50 -22.65
CA LEU A 351 -7.54 -10.17 -21.33
C LEU A 351 -7.45 -9.21 -20.12
N PRO A 352 -6.61 -8.15 -20.12
CA PRO A 352 -6.64 -7.16 -19.03
C PRO A 352 -7.98 -6.45 -18.88
N VAL A 353 -8.68 -6.22 -19.99
CA VAL A 353 -10.01 -5.62 -20.02
C VAL A 353 -11.01 -6.56 -19.37
N PHE A 354 -11.00 -7.84 -19.75
CA PHE A 354 -11.83 -8.88 -19.16
C PHE A 354 -11.60 -8.99 -17.63
N ASN A 355 -10.34 -9.02 -17.20
CA ASN A 355 -9.97 -9.06 -15.78
C ASN A 355 -10.44 -7.82 -15.01
N PHE A 356 -10.39 -6.63 -15.61
CA PHE A 356 -10.95 -5.43 -14.99
C PHE A 356 -12.47 -5.54 -14.84
N PHE A 357 -13.18 -6.10 -15.82
CA PHE A 357 -14.62 -6.34 -15.71
C PHE A 357 -14.96 -7.40 -14.66
N LEU A 358 -14.09 -8.40 -14.41
CA LEU A 358 -14.26 -9.30 -13.27
C LEU A 358 -14.18 -8.59 -11.92
N LEU A 359 -13.33 -7.55 -11.78
CA LEU A 359 -13.32 -6.71 -10.57
C LEU A 359 -14.60 -5.87 -10.45
N LEU A 360 -15.14 -5.38 -11.56
CA LEU A 360 -16.34 -4.55 -11.55
C LEU A 360 -17.64 -5.35 -11.35
N TYR A 361 -17.72 -6.56 -11.92
CA TYR A 361 -18.90 -7.41 -11.97
C TYR A 361 -18.51 -8.89 -11.73
N PRO A 362 -18.24 -9.29 -10.46
CA PRO A 362 -17.73 -10.62 -10.14
C PRO A 362 -18.83 -11.70 -10.01
N PHE A 363 -19.75 -11.80 -10.97
CA PHE A 363 -20.89 -12.74 -10.92
C PHE A 363 -20.73 -14.00 -11.79
N HIS A 364 -19.70 -14.04 -12.64
CA HIS A 364 -19.36 -15.20 -13.45
C HIS A 364 -17.94 -15.61 -13.10
N LEU A 365 -17.84 -16.43 -12.04
CA LEU A 365 -16.59 -16.91 -11.48
C LEU A 365 -16.46 -18.42 -11.72
N SER A 366 -15.25 -18.89 -12.03
CA SER A 366 -14.85 -20.27 -12.26
C SER A 366 -13.57 -20.58 -11.50
N PHE A 367 -13.42 -21.82 -11.03
CA PHE A 367 -12.15 -22.26 -10.47
C PHE A 367 -11.04 -22.37 -11.53
N ASP A 368 -11.42 -22.45 -12.82
CA ASP A 368 -10.49 -22.60 -13.94
C ASP A 368 -11.04 -21.97 -15.23
N TRP A 369 -10.20 -21.20 -15.93
CA TRP A 369 -10.49 -20.52 -17.20
C TRP A 369 -9.61 -21.02 -18.36
N SER A 370 -9.03 -22.21 -18.24
CA SER A 370 -8.29 -22.92 -19.29
C SER A 370 -9.19 -23.39 -20.44
N MET A 371 -8.62 -24.12 -21.39
CA MET A 371 -9.29 -24.58 -22.60
C MET A 371 -9.78 -23.38 -23.40
N ASP A 372 -10.91 -23.53 -24.08
CA ASP A 372 -11.52 -22.45 -24.89
C ASP A 372 -12.57 -21.65 -24.09
N SER A 373 -12.40 -21.54 -22.76
CA SER A 373 -13.30 -20.77 -21.86
C SER A 373 -13.42 -19.29 -22.27
N ILE A 374 -12.33 -18.73 -22.83
CA ILE A 374 -12.33 -17.41 -23.45
C ILE A 374 -12.01 -17.59 -24.94
N PRO A 375 -13.01 -17.40 -25.83
CA PRO A 375 -12.80 -17.56 -27.26
C PRO A 375 -11.73 -16.58 -27.77
N ARG A 376 -10.78 -17.09 -28.57
CA ARG A 376 -9.74 -16.28 -29.22
C ARG A 376 -10.36 -15.22 -30.13
N ILE A 377 -9.76 -14.04 -30.21
CA ILE A 377 -10.19 -12.97 -31.13
C ILE A 377 -9.41 -13.10 -32.43
N THR A 378 -10.05 -13.63 -33.47
CA THR A 378 -9.40 -13.92 -34.76
C THR A 378 -9.52 -12.81 -35.78
N THR A 379 -10.49 -11.90 -35.61
CA THR A 379 -10.79 -10.81 -36.55
C THR A 379 -10.70 -9.45 -35.88
N LEU A 380 -10.28 -8.44 -36.64
CA LEU A 380 -10.25 -7.04 -36.19
C LEU A 380 -11.67 -6.53 -35.87
N PHE A 381 -12.68 -7.00 -36.60
CA PHE A 381 -14.07 -6.54 -36.49
C PHE A 381 -14.84 -7.14 -35.31
N ASP A 382 -14.18 -7.91 -34.44
CA ASP A 382 -14.78 -8.40 -33.20
C ASP A 382 -15.12 -7.22 -32.28
N ALA A 383 -16.36 -7.16 -31.77
CA ALA A 383 -16.83 -6.09 -30.88
C ALA A 383 -15.96 -5.94 -29.61
N ARG A 384 -15.28 -7.01 -29.19
CA ARG A 384 -14.35 -6.98 -28.06
C ARG A 384 -13.15 -6.07 -28.31
N ASN A 385 -12.69 -5.92 -29.56
CA ASN A 385 -11.61 -4.99 -29.90
C ASN A 385 -12.02 -3.52 -29.69
N ILE A 386 -13.28 -3.18 -29.97
CA ILE A 386 -13.82 -1.83 -29.69
C ILE A 386 -13.80 -1.57 -28.18
N THR A 387 -14.24 -2.55 -27.39
CA THR A 387 -14.20 -2.47 -25.92
C THR A 387 -12.77 -2.28 -25.41
N THR A 388 -11.81 -3.04 -25.96
CA THR A 388 -10.38 -2.91 -25.66
C THR A 388 -9.84 -1.51 -25.99
N ALA A 389 -10.15 -0.99 -27.17
CA ALA A 389 -9.69 0.33 -27.59
C ALA A 389 -10.25 1.44 -26.70
N ILE A 390 -11.56 1.40 -26.39
CA ILE A 390 -12.20 2.37 -25.49
C ILE A 390 -11.58 2.31 -24.10
N PHE A 391 -11.38 1.10 -23.56
CA PHE A 391 -10.79 0.91 -22.23
C PHE A 391 -9.41 1.56 -22.10
N TYR A 392 -8.48 1.24 -23.02
CA TYR A 392 -7.14 1.84 -23.00
C TYR A 392 -7.16 3.33 -23.30
N ALA A 393 -8.04 3.81 -24.18
CA ALA A 393 -8.19 5.24 -24.45
C ALA A 393 -8.64 6.03 -23.21
N VAL A 394 -9.62 5.50 -22.46
CA VAL A 394 -10.11 6.12 -21.22
C VAL A 394 -9.02 6.15 -20.16
N ILE A 395 -8.36 5.01 -19.89
CA ILE A 395 -7.28 4.92 -18.89
C ILE A 395 -6.12 5.85 -19.26
N SER A 396 -5.70 5.85 -20.53
CA SER A 396 -4.61 6.71 -21.01
C SER A 396 -4.97 8.20 -20.87
N LYS A 397 -6.19 8.58 -21.26
CA LYS A 397 -6.67 9.97 -21.16
C LYS A 397 -6.75 10.44 -19.71
N VAL A 398 -7.28 9.62 -18.81
CA VAL A 398 -7.39 9.92 -17.37
C VAL A 398 -6.00 10.06 -16.75
N THR A 399 -5.10 9.10 -17.03
CA THR A 399 -3.73 9.10 -16.51
C THR A 399 -2.95 10.31 -17.03
N TRP A 400 -3.01 10.58 -18.34
CA TRP A 400 -2.34 11.71 -18.97
C TRP A 400 -2.81 13.06 -18.42
N ARG A 401 -4.13 13.25 -18.31
CA ARG A 401 -4.70 14.48 -17.71
C ARG A 401 -4.25 14.66 -16.26
N THR A 402 -4.22 13.58 -15.48
CA THR A 402 -3.83 13.62 -14.07
C THR A 402 -2.35 13.99 -13.92
N LEU A 403 -1.47 13.35 -14.71
CA LEU A 403 -0.04 13.66 -14.75
C LEU A 403 0.21 15.11 -15.19
N LYS A 404 -0.38 15.55 -16.31
CA LYS A 404 -0.22 16.91 -16.84
C LYS A 404 -0.63 17.97 -15.81
N ASN A 405 -1.73 17.74 -15.10
CA ASN A 405 -2.21 18.66 -14.06
C ASN A 405 -1.25 18.75 -12.87
N GLU A 406 -0.67 17.63 -12.44
CA GLU A 406 0.30 17.62 -11.35
C GLU A 406 1.64 18.24 -11.77
N PHE A 407 2.12 17.98 -13.00
CA PHE A 407 3.30 18.65 -13.55
C PHE A 407 3.12 20.16 -13.66
N LYS A 408 1.98 20.62 -14.20
CA LYS A 408 1.67 22.06 -14.29
C LYS A 408 1.65 22.71 -12.91
N LYS A 409 0.97 22.08 -11.94
CA LYS A 409 0.91 22.57 -10.56
C LYS A 409 2.28 22.61 -9.89
N HIS A 410 3.16 21.66 -10.21
CA HIS A 410 4.53 21.66 -9.73
C HIS A 410 5.32 22.84 -10.30
N GLN A 411 5.24 23.06 -11.62
CA GLN A 411 5.86 24.19 -12.31
C GLN A 411 5.36 25.54 -11.76
N ASP A 412 4.05 25.70 -11.55
CA ASP A 412 3.46 26.90 -10.97
C ASP A 412 3.96 27.18 -9.54
N ASN A 413 4.15 26.15 -8.73
CA ASN A 413 4.71 26.30 -7.38
C ASN A 413 6.19 26.73 -7.43
N LEU A 414 7.00 26.13 -8.30
CA LEU A 414 8.40 26.53 -8.50
C LEU A 414 8.52 27.99 -8.94
N PHE A 415 7.66 28.44 -9.87
CA PHE A 415 7.61 29.85 -10.27
C PHE A 415 7.18 30.78 -9.14
N ARG A 416 6.21 30.39 -8.32
CA ARG A 416 5.80 31.16 -7.13
C ARG A 416 6.92 31.28 -6.11
N ASP A 417 7.63 30.20 -5.83
CA ASP A 417 8.72 30.18 -4.86
C ASP A 417 9.90 31.01 -5.38
N ALA A 418 10.27 30.87 -6.65
CA ALA A 418 11.27 31.73 -7.30
C ALA A 418 10.88 33.22 -7.25
N LYS A 419 9.60 33.55 -7.47
CA LYS A 419 9.09 34.93 -7.36
C LYS A 419 9.11 35.45 -5.93
N TYR A 420 8.82 34.60 -4.94
CA TYR A 420 8.92 34.93 -3.51
C TYR A 420 10.37 35.25 -3.11
N TYR A 421 11.31 34.37 -3.47
CA TYR A 421 12.74 34.59 -3.20
C TYR A 421 13.31 35.79 -3.97
N LYS A 422 12.92 36.01 -5.22
CA LYS A 422 13.29 37.21 -5.99
C LYS A 422 12.75 38.49 -5.35
N LYS A 423 11.51 38.48 -4.86
CA LYS A 423 10.91 39.62 -4.11
C LYS A 423 11.63 39.86 -2.79
N GLN A 424 12.08 38.82 -2.10
CA GLN A 424 12.86 38.92 -0.87
C GLN A 424 14.28 39.46 -1.14
N ASN A 425 14.95 38.99 -2.20
CA ASN A 425 16.26 39.51 -2.64
C ASN A 425 16.18 40.95 -3.17
N CYS A 426 15.11 41.35 -3.86
CA CYS A 426 14.90 42.75 -4.24
C CYS A 426 14.68 43.66 -3.03
N LYS A 427 13.96 43.20 -2.00
CA LYS A 427 13.84 43.91 -0.71
C LYS A 427 15.18 44.03 0.01
N ILE A 428 16.05 43.03 -0.09
CA ILE A 428 17.41 43.07 0.46
C ILE A 428 18.28 44.04 -0.36
N LYS A 429 18.28 43.97 -1.70
CA LYS A 429 19.05 44.89 -2.58
C LYS A 429 18.66 46.37 -2.42
N HIS A 430 17.37 46.69 -2.30
CA HIS A 430 16.94 48.07 -2.01
C HIS A 430 17.39 48.56 -0.62
N LYS A 431 17.70 47.64 0.31
CA LYS A 431 18.23 47.96 1.64
C LYS A 431 19.75 48.17 1.64
N TRP A 432 20.49 47.46 0.77
CA TRP A 432 21.93 47.67 0.57
C TRP A 432 22.25 48.98 -0.18
N ASN A 433 21.39 49.41 -1.11
CA ASN A 433 21.58 50.69 -1.82
C ASN A 433 21.28 51.95 -0.97
N TYR A 434 20.66 51.80 0.21
CA TYR A 434 20.48 52.91 1.14
C TYR A 434 21.63 53.03 2.16
N SER A 435 22.59 52.10 2.16
CA SER A 435 23.71 52.07 3.11
C SER A 435 25.04 52.55 2.53
N SER A 436 25.11 52.97 1.26
CA SER A 436 26.38 53.31 0.59
C SER A 436 26.49 54.76 0.10
N LYS A 437 25.69 55.71 0.62
CA LYS A 437 25.73 57.11 0.15
C LYS A 437 25.82 58.21 1.22
N GLN A 438 26.17 57.87 2.46
CA GLN A 438 26.48 58.88 3.47
C GLN A 438 27.66 58.41 4.30
N TYR A 439 28.86 58.75 3.88
CA TYR A 439 29.99 59.13 4.75
C TYR A 439 31.15 59.54 3.85
N ASN A 440 31.13 60.79 3.38
CA ASN A 440 32.35 61.51 3.06
C ASN A 440 32.10 63.02 3.12
N ARG A 441 32.66 63.60 4.20
CA ARG A 441 33.33 64.91 4.31
C ARG A 441 32.61 66.17 3.79
N GLY A 442 32.12 66.91 4.79
CA GLY A 442 32.33 68.34 5.07
C GLY A 442 32.63 69.33 3.94
N GLN A 443 31.81 70.36 3.85
CA GLN A 443 32.26 71.76 3.86
C GLN A 443 31.08 72.70 4.13
N ASP A 444 31.41 73.81 4.77
CA ASP A 444 30.54 74.81 5.35
C ASP A 444 29.62 75.57 4.37
N CYS A 445 28.64 76.23 5.01
CA CYS A 445 28.17 77.60 4.74
C CYS A 445 27.02 77.87 3.73
N TYR A 446 25.99 78.51 4.33
CA TYR A 446 25.12 79.59 3.85
C TYR A 446 23.76 79.32 3.16
N GLU A 447 22.75 80.02 3.74
CA GLU A 447 21.48 80.53 3.18
C GLU A 447 20.37 79.52 2.81
N ARG A 448 19.07 79.74 3.05
CA ARG A 448 18.29 80.94 3.42
C ARG A 448 16.89 80.51 3.91
N LYS A 449 16.40 81.22 4.94
CA LYS A 449 15.04 81.78 5.17
C LYS A 449 13.82 80.98 4.67
N SER A 450 12.98 80.45 5.58
CA SER A 450 11.87 81.14 6.30
C SER A 450 10.56 81.09 5.54
N TYR A 451 9.49 80.58 6.17
CA TYR A 451 8.20 81.29 6.34
C TYR A 451 7.30 80.54 7.36
N HIS A 452 6.95 81.26 8.44
CA HIS A 452 5.86 81.19 9.45
C HIS A 452 5.02 79.90 9.62
N ALA A 453 4.86 79.25 10.80
CA ALA A 453 4.33 79.65 12.14
C ALA A 453 2.83 80.04 12.14
N PRO A 454 2.00 79.92 13.23
CA PRO A 454 2.20 79.29 14.56
C PRO A 454 0.97 78.46 15.10
N HIS A 455 1.11 77.69 16.20
CA HIS A 455 0.31 77.86 17.45
C HIS A 455 0.49 76.77 18.54
N LYS A 456 0.97 77.26 19.70
CA LYS A 456 0.60 77.05 21.13
C LYS A 456 0.28 75.67 21.74
N GLU A 457 1.17 75.34 22.69
CA GLU A 457 1.00 74.73 24.03
C GLU A 457 -0.41 74.55 24.61
N ASN A 458 -0.75 73.34 25.11
CA ASN A 458 -0.75 73.00 26.55
C ASN A 458 -1.43 71.64 26.88
N VAL A 459 -0.71 70.83 27.67
CA VAL A 459 -1.16 69.95 28.76
C VAL A 459 -2.42 69.08 28.58
N SER A 460 -2.24 67.79 28.28
CA SER A 460 -2.65 66.69 29.19
C SER A 460 -1.91 65.41 28.80
N SER A 461 -1.05 64.93 29.70
CA SER A 461 -0.19 63.77 29.50
C SER A 461 -0.96 62.45 29.61
N LYS A 462 -1.86 62.19 28.66
CA LYS A 462 -2.14 60.80 28.28
C LYS A 462 -0.90 60.29 27.54
N LYS A 463 -0.05 59.54 28.24
CA LYS A 463 1.09 58.82 27.66
C LYS A 463 0.64 58.09 26.40
N LEU A 464 0.86 58.71 25.25
CA LEU A 464 0.73 58.06 23.94
C LEU A 464 1.98 57.17 23.82
N LEU A 465 1.91 55.97 24.39
CA LEU A 465 2.96 54.97 24.18
C LEU A 465 3.01 54.68 22.68
N CYS A 466 4.11 55.04 22.03
CA CYS A 466 4.38 54.67 20.65
C CYS A 466 4.25 53.15 20.48
N PRO A 467 3.40 52.66 19.57
CA PRO A 467 3.25 51.24 19.34
C PRO A 467 4.55 50.66 18.76
N CYS A 468 4.94 49.47 19.20
CA CYS A 468 6.11 48.78 18.67
C CYS A 468 5.96 48.58 17.16
N THR A 469 6.91 49.09 16.36
CA THR A 469 6.84 49.08 14.87
C THR A 469 6.76 47.69 14.25
N GLY A 470 7.17 46.64 14.99
CA GLY A 470 7.06 45.24 14.55
C GLY A 470 5.68 44.60 14.75
N CYS A 471 5.03 44.82 15.90
CA CYS A 471 3.81 44.11 16.30
C CYS A 471 2.58 45.02 16.51
N LYS A 472 2.77 46.35 16.45
CA LYS A 472 1.76 47.39 16.66
C LYS A 472 1.03 47.37 18.01
N HIS A 473 1.55 46.66 19.01
CA HIS A 473 1.03 46.68 20.38
C HIS A 473 1.72 47.74 21.26
N SER A 474 1.05 48.17 22.33
CA SER A 474 1.58 49.07 23.36
C SER A 474 2.68 48.38 24.18
N LEU A 475 3.77 49.10 24.50
CA LEU A 475 4.96 48.61 25.21
C LEU A 475 4.75 48.43 26.73
N THR A 476 3.62 47.86 27.14
CA THR A 476 3.32 47.51 28.54
C THR A 476 3.63 46.03 28.83
N ASP A 477 3.40 45.59 30.08
CA ASP A 477 3.99 44.46 30.81
C ASP A 477 4.08 43.07 30.14
N GLU A 478 3.50 42.90 28.95
CA GLU A 478 3.55 41.65 28.17
C GLU A 478 4.86 41.44 27.38
N HIS A 479 5.83 42.34 27.46
CA HIS A 479 7.12 42.23 26.77
C HIS A 479 8.27 41.92 27.73
N THR A 480 9.22 41.08 27.29
CA THR A 480 10.44 40.75 28.07
C THR A 480 11.25 42.03 28.35
N SER A 481 11.97 42.06 29.48
CA SER A 481 12.82 43.20 29.87
C SER A 481 13.86 43.55 28.79
N VAL A 482 14.35 42.54 28.07
CA VAL A 482 15.24 42.69 26.91
C VAL A 482 14.57 43.44 25.76
N CYS A 483 13.31 43.13 25.45
CA CYS A 483 12.55 43.79 24.39
C CYS A 483 12.24 45.26 24.75
N ARG A 484 11.95 45.54 26.03
CA ARG A 484 11.79 46.91 26.53
C ARG A 484 13.11 47.70 26.44
N ALA A 485 14.22 47.10 26.83
CA ALA A 485 15.55 47.75 26.80
C ALA A 485 16.04 48.05 25.37
N SER A 486 15.81 47.15 24.41
CA SER A 486 16.22 47.36 23.00
C SER A 486 15.41 48.43 22.28
N ASN A 487 14.17 48.71 22.70
CA ASN A 487 13.29 49.70 22.07
C ASN A 487 13.22 51.05 22.83
N ASN A 488 13.83 51.17 24.01
CA ASN A 488 13.77 52.38 24.82
C ASN A 488 15.01 53.28 24.68
N ASN A 489 16.01 52.87 23.91
CA ASN A 489 17.11 53.76 23.54
C ASN A 489 16.86 54.29 22.13
N ASN A 490 17.10 55.59 21.94
CA ASN A 490 16.98 56.39 20.71
C ASN A 490 17.90 55.93 19.56
N ILE A 491 18.16 54.63 19.44
CA ILE A 491 18.82 54.04 18.29
C ILE A 491 17.73 53.86 17.23
N THR A 492 17.86 54.63 16.16
CA THR A 492 17.16 54.43 14.90
C THR A 492 17.54 53.07 14.31
N MET A 493 16.87 52.02 14.78
CA MET A 493 16.99 50.67 14.25
C MET A 493 16.33 50.61 12.87
N HIS A 494 17.13 50.84 11.83
CA HIS A 494 16.87 50.38 10.47
C HIS A 494 16.95 48.84 10.37
N ASN A 495 16.25 48.07 11.21
CA ASN A 495 16.09 46.63 11.02
C ASN A 495 14.82 46.12 11.70
N SER A 496 13.91 45.62 10.86
CA SER A 496 12.62 45.02 11.17
C SER A 496 12.76 43.63 11.82
N SER A 497 13.42 43.54 12.97
CA SER A 497 13.59 42.29 13.72
C SER A 497 13.32 42.53 15.20
N CYS A 498 12.06 42.84 15.54
CA CYS A 498 11.59 42.70 16.91
C CYS A 498 11.22 41.22 17.13
N ILE A 499 11.93 40.53 18.03
CA ILE A 499 11.63 39.15 18.42
C ILE A 499 10.58 39.20 19.53
N CYS A 500 9.31 39.37 19.16
CA CYS A 500 8.19 39.25 20.10
C CYS A 500 7.71 37.78 20.16
N PRO A 501 7.64 37.14 21.34
CA PRO A 501 7.11 35.78 21.47
C PRO A 501 5.64 35.66 21.04
N ILE A 502 4.92 36.79 20.97
CA ILE A 502 3.49 36.88 20.68
C ILE A 502 3.17 36.59 19.20
N SER A 503 4.15 36.59 18.29
CA SER A 503 3.91 36.36 16.85
C SER A 503 3.79 34.88 16.44
N PHE A 504 3.93 33.91 17.34
CA PHE A 504 3.47 32.56 17.06
C PHE A 504 1.95 32.53 17.20
N ALA A 505 1.27 32.91 16.12
CA ALA A 505 -0.15 32.66 15.94
C ALA A 505 -0.44 31.23 16.41
N LYS A 506 -1.35 31.13 17.39
CA LYS A 506 -1.97 29.88 17.86
C LYS A 506 -2.59 29.14 16.68
N SER A 507 -1.78 28.42 15.92
CA SER A 507 -2.21 27.23 15.19
C SER A 507 -2.60 26.26 16.30
N LYS A 508 -3.90 26.22 16.64
CA LYS A 508 -4.48 25.16 17.47
C LYS A 508 -3.84 23.84 17.03
N ALA A 509 -3.03 23.25 17.90
CA ALA A 509 -2.47 21.93 17.71
C ALA A 509 -3.61 20.92 17.82
N SER A 510 -4.40 20.83 16.76
CA SER A 510 -5.26 19.70 16.51
C SER A 510 -4.34 18.54 16.16
N THR A 511 -4.16 17.62 17.10
CA THR A 511 -3.69 16.25 16.89
C THR A 511 -4.53 15.62 15.78
N THR A 512 -4.12 15.85 14.54
CA THR A 512 -4.75 15.30 13.34
C THR A 512 -3.64 14.69 12.53
N HIS A 513 -3.71 13.38 12.34
CA HIS A 513 -2.93 12.61 11.38
C HIS A 513 -2.77 13.43 10.09
N ARG A 514 -1.57 13.94 9.82
CA ARG A 514 -1.30 14.70 8.59
C ARG A 514 -1.32 13.71 7.42
N SER A 515 -2.46 13.61 6.73
CA SER A 515 -2.61 12.80 5.52
C SER A 515 -1.54 13.18 4.50
N VAL A 516 -0.91 12.18 3.89
CA VAL A 516 0.27 12.35 3.04
C VAL A 516 -0.09 12.97 1.69
N TYR A 517 -1.30 12.73 1.18
CA TYR A 517 -1.78 13.40 -0.03
C TYR A 517 -2.78 14.51 0.30
N ARG A 518 -2.48 15.71 -0.21
CA ARG A 518 -3.43 16.83 -0.26
C ARG A 518 -4.22 16.87 -1.57
N SER A 519 -3.75 16.22 -2.65
CA SER A 519 -4.48 16.17 -3.93
C SER A 519 -5.04 14.78 -4.22
N PRO A 520 -6.33 14.68 -4.62
CA PRO A 520 -6.93 13.41 -5.03
C PRO A 520 -6.31 12.84 -6.31
N GLN A 521 -5.72 13.69 -7.15
CA GLN A 521 -5.02 13.31 -8.37
C GLN A 521 -3.84 12.36 -8.13
N VAL A 522 -3.02 12.64 -7.12
CA VAL A 522 -1.86 11.80 -6.82
C VAL A 522 -2.29 10.47 -6.17
N ALA A 523 -3.34 10.50 -5.34
CA ALA A 523 -3.95 9.29 -4.81
C ALA A 523 -4.49 8.39 -5.93
N LEU A 524 -5.15 8.98 -6.95
CA LEU A 524 -5.62 8.26 -8.14
C LEU A 524 -4.47 7.54 -8.86
N LEU A 525 -3.37 8.24 -9.14
CA LEU A 525 -2.19 7.62 -9.78
C LEU A 525 -1.62 6.47 -8.94
N MET A 526 -1.55 6.66 -7.63
CA MET A 526 -1.04 5.63 -6.72
C MET A 526 -1.95 4.38 -6.71
N PHE A 527 -3.27 4.57 -6.67
CA PHE A 527 -4.23 3.45 -6.63
C PHE A 527 -4.29 2.70 -7.96
N MET A 528 -4.16 3.41 -9.08
CA MET A 528 -3.96 2.80 -10.39
C MET A 528 -2.68 1.98 -10.44
N ALA A 529 -1.57 2.48 -9.87
CA ALA A 529 -0.31 1.73 -9.82
C ALA A 529 -0.41 0.46 -8.95
N PHE A 530 -1.12 0.51 -7.82
CA PHE A 530 -1.42 -0.66 -6.98
C PHE A 530 -2.22 -1.74 -7.74
N MET A 531 -3.08 -1.33 -8.67
CA MET A 531 -3.88 -2.26 -9.47
C MET A 531 -3.07 -2.83 -10.64
N VAL A 532 -2.36 -1.97 -11.38
CA VAL A 532 -1.71 -2.34 -12.65
C VAL A 532 -0.38 -3.07 -12.42
N LEU A 533 0.53 -2.54 -11.58
CA LEU A 533 1.89 -3.08 -11.48
C LEU A 533 1.93 -4.56 -11.06
N PRO A 534 1.20 -4.99 -10.01
CA PRO A 534 1.19 -6.41 -9.61
C PRO A 534 0.52 -7.32 -10.64
N PHE A 535 -0.32 -6.78 -11.53
CA PHE A 535 -1.01 -7.55 -12.56
C PHE A 535 -0.16 -7.74 -13.83
N VAL A 536 0.81 -6.86 -14.10
CA VAL A 536 1.66 -6.91 -15.32
C VAL A 536 2.20 -8.31 -15.63
N PRO A 537 2.79 -9.07 -14.67
CA PRO A 537 3.30 -10.41 -14.95
C PRO A 537 2.26 -11.42 -15.46
N ALA A 538 0.98 -11.22 -15.12
CA ALA A 538 -0.10 -12.12 -15.48
C ALA A 538 -0.86 -11.71 -16.75
N THR A 539 -0.48 -10.59 -17.38
CA THR A 539 -1.19 -10.05 -18.55
C THR A 539 -1.04 -10.87 -19.83
N ASN A 540 -0.06 -11.78 -19.89
CA ASN A 540 0.36 -12.46 -21.12
C ASN A 540 0.88 -11.53 -22.25
N LEU A 541 1.08 -10.23 -21.98
CA LEU A 541 1.55 -9.25 -22.97
C LEU A 541 3.07 -9.24 -23.15
N LEU A 542 3.82 -9.48 -22.07
CA LEU A 542 5.29 -9.46 -22.08
C LEU A 542 5.89 -10.86 -22.28
N PHE A 543 5.27 -11.86 -21.65
CA PHE A 543 5.63 -13.27 -21.74
C PHE A 543 4.36 -14.09 -21.50
N TYR A 544 4.30 -15.27 -22.10
CA TYR A 544 3.15 -16.15 -21.95
C TYR A 544 3.23 -16.95 -20.66
N VAL A 545 2.07 -17.10 -20.02
CA VAL A 545 1.88 -17.83 -18.77
C VAL A 545 0.90 -18.98 -19.02
N GLY A 546 1.03 -20.07 -18.28
CA GLY A 546 0.18 -21.27 -18.40
C GLY A 546 -1.26 -21.10 -17.88
N PHE A 547 -1.85 -19.92 -18.00
CA PHE A 547 -3.28 -19.69 -17.81
C PHE A 547 -3.73 -18.45 -18.59
N VAL A 548 -4.99 -18.43 -19.01
CA VAL A 548 -5.61 -17.28 -19.69
C VAL A 548 -6.11 -16.27 -18.65
N VAL A 549 -6.91 -16.73 -17.69
CA VAL A 549 -7.45 -15.95 -16.58
C VAL A 549 -7.41 -16.80 -15.30
N ALA A 550 -7.16 -16.16 -14.16
CA ALA A 550 -7.25 -16.79 -12.84
C ALA A 550 -7.68 -15.74 -11.83
N GLU A 551 -8.71 -16.02 -11.02
CA GLU A 551 -9.33 -15.02 -10.14
C GLU A 551 -8.40 -14.66 -9.00
N ARG A 552 -7.72 -15.66 -8.43
CA ARG A 552 -6.70 -15.50 -7.37
C ARG A 552 -5.60 -14.49 -7.73
N VAL A 553 -5.28 -14.34 -9.02
CA VAL A 553 -4.27 -13.36 -9.49
C VAL A 553 -4.72 -11.92 -9.25
N LEU A 554 -6.03 -11.67 -9.21
CA LEU A 554 -6.61 -10.36 -8.95
C LEU A 554 -6.64 -10.00 -7.45
N TYR A 555 -6.22 -10.89 -6.56
CA TYR A 555 -6.24 -10.62 -5.11
C TYR A 555 -5.39 -9.38 -4.73
N ILE A 556 -4.13 -9.28 -5.16
CA ILE A 556 -3.30 -8.07 -4.91
C ILE A 556 -3.81 -6.86 -5.72
N PRO A 557 -4.06 -6.96 -7.04
CA PRO A 557 -4.63 -5.85 -7.83
C PRO A 557 -5.92 -5.26 -7.26
N SER A 558 -6.78 -6.08 -6.64
CA SER A 558 -8.03 -5.65 -6.03
C SER A 558 -7.82 -4.66 -4.87
N VAL A 559 -6.63 -4.62 -4.24
CA VAL A 559 -6.28 -3.59 -3.25
C VAL A 559 -6.35 -2.20 -3.89
N GLY A 560 -5.75 -2.04 -5.08
CA GLY A 560 -5.81 -0.80 -5.84
C GLY A 560 -7.24 -0.43 -6.23
N PHE A 561 -8.01 -1.42 -6.69
CA PHE A 561 -9.42 -1.24 -7.01
C PHE A 561 -10.27 -0.78 -5.81
N CYS A 562 -10.14 -1.42 -4.64
CA CYS A 562 -10.87 -1.03 -3.43
C CYS A 562 -10.44 0.34 -2.89
N LEU A 563 -9.17 0.72 -3.08
CA LEU A 563 -8.69 2.08 -2.79
C LEU A 563 -9.31 3.13 -3.72
N LEU A 564 -9.50 2.81 -5.01
CA LEU A 564 -10.22 3.66 -5.96
C LEU A 564 -11.68 3.86 -5.57
N LEU A 565 -12.38 2.78 -5.16
CA LEU A 565 -13.74 2.85 -4.66
C LEU A 565 -13.84 3.76 -3.41
N GLY A 566 -12.92 3.60 -2.46
CA GLY A 566 -12.85 4.45 -1.28
C GLY A 566 -12.55 5.92 -1.61
N LEU A 567 -11.68 6.20 -2.57
CA LEU A 567 -11.43 7.56 -3.06
C LEU A 567 -12.70 8.16 -3.66
N GLY A 568 -13.36 7.43 -4.57
CA GLY A 568 -14.61 7.85 -5.21
C GLY A 568 -15.70 8.15 -4.19
N ALA A 569 -15.94 7.23 -3.26
CA ALA A 569 -16.91 7.42 -2.18
C ALA A 569 -16.56 8.64 -1.30
N GLY A 570 -15.29 8.82 -0.94
CA GLY A 570 -14.83 9.96 -0.15
C GLY A 570 -14.97 11.31 -0.88
N VAL A 571 -14.77 11.34 -2.20
CA VAL A 571 -14.95 12.57 -3.01
C VAL A 571 -16.43 12.90 -3.16
N LEU A 572 -17.28 11.90 -3.45
CA LEU A 572 -18.72 12.09 -3.62
C LEU A 572 -19.40 12.56 -2.32
N THR A 573 -18.96 12.03 -1.18
CA THR A 573 -19.54 12.34 0.13
C THR A 573 -19.01 13.63 0.77
N ARG A 574 -18.04 14.30 0.14
CA ARG A 574 -17.34 15.45 0.72
C ARG A 574 -18.26 16.62 1.11
N ASN A 575 -19.24 16.92 0.27
CA ASN A 575 -20.12 18.09 0.43
C ASN A 575 -21.52 17.72 0.92
N TRP A 576 -21.78 16.44 1.20
CA TRP A 576 -23.10 15.99 1.59
C TRP A 576 -23.41 16.28 3.05
N HIS A 577 -24.60 16.84 3.28
CA HIS A 577 -25.16 16.95 4.63
C HIS A 577 -26.01 15.69 4.94
N ARG A 578 -26.02 15.24 6.21
CA ARG A 578 -26.76 14.04 6.66
C ARG A 578 -28.25 14.03 6.30
N GLY A 579 -28.84 15.20 6.04
CA GLY A 579 -30.25 15.36 5.65
C GLY A 579 -30.53 15.28 4.15
N GLU A 580 -29.52 15.36 3.27
CA GLU A 580 -29.74 15.39 1.82
C GLU A 580 -30.21 14.03 1.27
N THR A 581 -31.25 14.04 0.43
CA THR A 581 -31.76 12.86 -0.27
C THR A 581 -30.67 12.15 -1.06
N ARG A 582 -29.76 12.90 -1.71
CA ARG A 582 -28.61 12.35 -2.46
C ARG A 582 -27.68 11.52 -1.57
N SER A 583 -27.40 11.98 -0.35
CA SER A 583 -26.57 11.26 0.60
C SER A 583 -27.24 9.97 1.05
N ARG A 584 -28.54 10.00 1.33
CA ARG A 584 -29.32 8.81 1.72
C ARG A 584 -29.39 7.78 0.60
N LEU A 585 -29.66 8.22 -0.64
CA LEU A 585 -29.69 7.36 -1.82
C LEU A 585 -28.32 6.70 -2.07
N PHE A 586 -27.23 7.46 -1.96
CA PHE A 586 -25.89 6.88 -2.09
C PHE A 586 -25.59 5.86 -0.99
N MET A 587 -25.91 6.16 0.27
CA MET A 587 -25.69 5.23 1.38
C MET A 587 -26.55 3.97 1.23
N LEU A 588 -27.79 4.10 0.75
CA LEU A 588 -28.67 2.98 0.44
C LEU A 588 -28.08 2.13 -0.69
N ALA A 589 -27.64 2.76 -1.80
CA ALA A 589 -27.01 2.05 -2.91
C ALA A 589 -25.73 1.32 -2.47
N LEU A 590 -24.87 1.98 -1.69
CA LEU A 590 -23.67 1.37 -1.13
C LEU A 590 -24.00 0.18 -0.22
N LEU A 591 -25.03 0.32 0.63
CA LEU A 591 -25.49 -0.75 1.51
C LEU A 591 -26.02 -1.94 0.70
N VAL A 592 -26.89 -1.69 -0.29
CA VAL A 592 -27.45 -2.74 -1.17
C VAL A 592 -26.34 -3.47 -1.93
N THR A 593 -25.39 -2.74 -2.53
CA THR A 593 -24.26 -3.34 -3.23
C THR A 593 -23.38 -4.15 -2.29
N LEU A 594 -23.06 -3.62 -1.11
CA LEU A 594 -22.25 -4.36 -0.13
C LEU A 594 -22.97 -5.62 0.37
N SER A 595 -24.27 -5.53 0.67
CA SER A 595 -25.08 -6.68 1.07
C SER A 595 -25.16 -7.74 -0.04
N ALA A 596 -25.30 -7.33 -1.31
CA ALA A 596 -25.26 -8.24 -2.45
C ALA A 596 -23.89 -8.92 -2.61
N MET A 597 -22.80 -8.17 -2.46
CA MET A 597 -21.44 -8.72 -2.48
C MET A 597 -21.23 -9.73 -1.34
N CYS A 598 -21.63 -9.39 -0.10
CA CYS A 598 -21.58 -10.29 1.05
C CYS A 598 -22.35 -11.60 0.78
N GLY A 599 -23.61 -11.49 0.33
CA GLY A 599 -24.45 -12.66 0.04
C GLY A 599 -23.87 -13.53 -1.07
N TYR A 600 -23.32 -12.91 -2.12
CA TYR A 600 -22.69 -13.64 -3.22
C TYR A 600 -21.39 -14.32 -2.78
N THR A 601 -20.54 -13.67 -1.97
CA THR A 601 -19.32 -14.27 -1.40
C THR A 601 -19.65 -15.48 -0.53
N MET A 602 -20.61 -15.35 0.39
CA MET A 602 -21.04 -16.47 1.24
C MET A 602 -21.58 -17.65 0.42
N ARG A 603 -22.34 -17.37 -0.65
CA ARG A 603 -22.82 -18.40 -1.57
C ARG A 603 -21.68 -19.05 -2.35
N ARG A 604 -20.74 -18.25 -2.88
CA ARG A 604 -19.59 -18.73 -3.66
C ARG A 604 -18.65 -19.60 -2.82
N ASN A 605 -18.56 -19.37 -1.51
CA ASN A 605 -17.82 -20.25 -0.59
C ASN A 605 -18.35 -21.68 -0.59
N LEU A 606 -19.66 -21.88 -0.78
CA LEU A 606 -20.26 -23.22 -0.83
C LEU A 606 -19.79 -24.02 -2.05
N ASP A 607 -19.42 -23.35 -3.14
CA ASP A 607 -18.86 -24.02 -4.31
C ASP A 607 -17.52 -24.69 -3.98
N TRP A 608 -16.81 -24.24 -2.94
CA TRP A 608 -15.53 -24.80 -2.49
C TRP A 608 -15.70 -25.85 -1.37
N ARG A 609 -16.93 -26.24 -1.02
CA ARG A 609 -17.19 -27.19 0.07
C ARG A 609 -16.60 -28.57 -0.21
N ASP A 610 -16.79 -29.05 -1.44
CA ASP A 610 -16.38 -30.36 -1.92
C ASP A 610 -16.13 -30.32 -3.44
N GLU A 611 -15.48 -31.36 -3.97
CA GLU A 611 -15.07 -31.41 -5.38
C GLU A 611 -16.26 -31.46 -6.35
N GLU A 612 -17.34 -32.15 -5.99
CA GLU A 612 -18.52 -32.23 -6.85
C GLU A 612 -19.19 -30.86 -6.98
N SER A 613 -19.40 -30.16 -5.86
CA SER A 613 -19.91 -28.79 -5.82
C SER A 613 -19.04 -27.84 -6.65
N LEU A 614 -17.72 -27.96 -6.53
CA LEU A 614 -16.76 -27.12 -7.25
C LEU A 614 -16.86 -27.33 -8.76
N PHE A 615 -16.84 -28.58 -9.23
CA PHE A 615 -16.91 -28.89 -10.66
C PHE A 615 -18.27 -28.56 -11.26
N ARG A 616 -19.37 -28.82 -10.53
CA ARG A 616 -20.72 -28.41 -10.95
C ARG A 616 -20.83 -26.89 -11.14
N SER A 617 -20.17 -26.09 -10.29
CA SER A 617 -20.19 -24.62 -10.39
C SER A 617 -19.57 -24.10 -11.70
N ALA A 618 -18.59 -24.82 -12.26
CA ALA A 618 -17.83 -24.39 -13.43
C ALA A 618 -18.35 -24.91 -14.77
N LEU A 619 -19.38 -25.77 -14.78
CA LEU A 619 -19.93 -26.38 -16.00
C LEU A 619 -20.37 -25.35 -17.06
N ARG A 620 -20.68 -24.11 -16.65
CA ARG A 620 -21.08 -23.03 -17.55
C ARG A 620 -19.92 -22.30 -18.21
N ILE A 621 -18.73 -22.34 -17.60
CA ILE A 621 -17.56 -21.53 -18.00
C ILE A 621 -16.51 -22.41 -18.69
N ASN A 622 -16.17 -23.54 -18.07
CA ASN A 622 -15.23 -24.52 -18.63
C ASN A 622 -15.85 -25.93 -18.67
N PRO A 623 -16.90 -26.16 -19.50
CA PRO A 623 -17.58 -27.45 -19.55
C PRO A 623 -16.65 -28.66 -19.76
N PRO A 624 -15.69 -28.67 -20.71
CA PRO A 624 -14.89 -29.87 -20.97
C PRO A 624 -14.12 -30.35 -19.73
N LYS A 625 -13.38 -29.45 -19.08
CA LYS A 625 -12.56 -29.79 -17.92
C LYS A 625 -13.42 -30.07 -16.69
N ALA A 626 -14.49 -29.30 -16.49
CA ALA A 626 -15.40 -29.49 -15.37
C ALA A 626 -16.15 -30.84 -15.45
N TYR A 627 -16.65 -31.22 -16.62
CA TYR A 627 -17.28 -32.53 -16.82
C TYR A 627 -16.29 -33.69 -16.67
N GLY A 628 -15.07 -33.56 -17.21
CA GLY A 628 -14.03 -34.58 -17.05
C GLY A 628 -13.68 -34.82 -15.58
N ASN A 629 -13.42 -33.76 -14.82
CA ASN A 629 -13.13 -33.90 -13.39
C ASN A 629 -14.36 -34.38 -12.58
N LEU A 630 -15.57 -33.94 -12.94
CA LEU A 630 -16.81 -34.40 -12.32
C LEU A 630 -17.00 -35.91 -12.53
N GLY A 631 -16.72 -36.42 -13.73
CA GLY A 631 -16.75 -37.86 -14.02
C GLY A 631 -15.82 -38.64 -13.10
N SER A 632 -14.56 -38.20 -12.95
CA SER A 632 -13.59 -38.86 -12.06
C SER A 632 -14.04 -38.88 -10.58
N VAL A 633 -14.66 -37.81 -10.11
CA VAL A 633 -15.24 -37.75 -8.76
C VAL A 633 -16.42 -38.71 -8.62
N LEU A 634 -17.35 -38.72 -9.58
CA LEU A 634 -18.52 -39.59 -9.58
C LEU A 634 -18.13 -41.08 -9.64
N THR A 635 -17.11 -41.43 -10.42
CA THR A 635 -16.53 -42.78 -10.45
C THR A 635 -16.00 -43.16 -9.07
N THR A 636 -15.26 -42.27 -8.40
CA THR A 636 -14.73 -42.51 -7.05
C THR A 636 -15.85 -42.67 -6.00
N GLN A 637 -17.01 -42.05 -6.23
CA GLN A 637 -18.21 -42.21 -5.41
C GLN A 637 -19.04 -43.47 -5.74
N GLY A 638 -18.66 -44.24 -6.77
CA GLY A 638 -19.41 -45.42 -7.24
C GLY A 638 -20.63 -45.11 -8.12
N ARG A 639 -20.82 -43.85 -8.55
CA ARG A 639 -21.93 -43.40 -9.41
C ARG A 639 -21.56 -43.50 -10.88
N THR A 640 -21.26 -44.71 -11.34
CA THR A 640 -20.67 -44.97 -12.68
C THR A 640 -21.55 -44.48 -13.83
N ALA A 641 -22.87 -44.69 -13.78
CA ALA A 641 -23.78 -44.24 -14.84
C ALA A 641 -23.80 -42.70 -15.00
N GLU A 642 -23.70 -41.95 -13.89
CA GLU A 642 -23.60 -40.49 -13.97
C GLU A 642 -22.21 -40.04 -14.44
N ALA A 643 -21.16 -40.79 -14.08
CA ALA A 643 -19.80 -40.53 -14.53
C ALA A 643 -19.64 -40.71 -16.04
N GLU A 644 -20.20 -41.78 -16.60
CA GLU A 644 -20.24 -42.06 -18.04
C GLU A 644 -20.86 -40.87 -18.80
N VAL A 645 -22.06 -40.44 -18.38
CA VAL A 645 -22.73 -39.27 -18.98
C VAL A 645 -21.90 -37.99 -18.84
N ALA A 646 -21.17 -37.81 -17.74
CA ALA A 646 -20.28 -36.67 -17.57
C ALA A 646 -19.10 -36.73 -18.55
N PHE A 647 -18.43 -37.87 -18.68
CA PHE A 647 -17.33 -38.05 -19.63
C PHE A 647 -17.78 -37.89 -21.09
N GLU A 648 -18.90 -38.48 -21.48
CA GLU A 648 -19.48 -38.29 -22.82
C GLU A 648 -19.75 -36.81 -23.12
N ARG A 649 -20.29 -36.06 -22.14
CA ARG A 649 -20.50 -34.62 -22.28
C ARG A 649 -19.17 -33.87 -22.41
N ALA A 650 -18.15 -34.22 -21.64
CA ALA A 650 -16.82 -33.62 -21.77
C ALA A 650 -16.28 -33.81 -23.21
N LEU A 651 -16.35 -35.03 -23.73
CA LEU A 651 -15.91 -35.37 -25.09
C LEU A 651 -16.76 -34.70 -26.17
N LYS A 652 -18.05 -34.47 -25.93
CA LYS A 652 -18.90 -33.68 -26.83
C LYS A 652 -18.43 -32.24 -26.96
N TYR A 653 -17.99 -31.61 -25.87
CA TYR A 653 -17.42 -30.26 -25.94
C TYR A 653 -16.00 -30.25 -26.50
N ARG A 654 -15.18 -31.25 -26.17
CA ARG A 654 -13.80 -31.37 -26.64
C ARG A 654 -13.44 -32.85 -26.89
N PRO A 655 -13.52 -33.34 -28.14
CA PRO A 655 -13.29 -34.75 -28.43
C PRO A 655 -11.86 -35.25 -28.20
N ASN A 656 -10.87 -34.35 -28.16
CA ASN A 656 -9.46 -34.68 -27.99
C ASN A 656 -9.01 -34.49 -26.53
N MET A 657 -9.53 -35.32 -25.63
CA MET A 657 -9.16 -35.38 -24.21
C MET A 657 -8.78 -36.81 -23.85
N ALA A 658 -7.49 -37.13 -23.94
CA ALA A 658 -6.97 -38.49 -23.75
C ALA A 658 -7.24 -39.04 -22.33
N ASP A 659 -7.20 -38.17 -21.32
CA ASP A 659 -7.53 -38.49 -19.93
C ASP A 659 -8.98 -38.91 -19.78
N VAL A 660 -9.91 -38.24 -20.45
CA VAL A 660 -11.33 -38.62 -20.41
C VAL A 660 -11.64 -39.87 -21.22
N HIS A 661 -10.99 -40.07 -22.38
CA HIS A 661 -11.10 -41.34 -23.12
C HIS A 661 -10.56 -42.54 -22.35
N TYR A 662 -9.54 -42.35 -21.50
CA TYR A 662 -9.00 -43.42 -20.67
C TYR A 662 -9.92 -43.77 -19.48
N ASN A 663 -10.62 -42.77 -18.93
CA ASN A 663 -11.48 -42.94 -17.75
C ASN A 663 -12.92 -43.40 -18.08
N LEU A 664 -13.39 -43.16 -19.31
CA LEU A 664 -14.65 -43.67 -19.86
C LEU A 664 -14.48 -45.13 -20.29
#